data_AF-A0A8J4T6C9-F1
#
_entry.id   AF-A0A8J4T6C9-F1
#
_cell.length_a   1.000
_cell.length_b   1.000
_cell.length_c   1.000
_cell.angle_alpha   90.00
_cell.angle_beta   90.00
_cell.angle_gamma   90.00
#
_symmetry.space_group_name_H-M   'P 1'
#
loop_
_entity.id
_entity.type
_entity.pdbx_description
1 polymer ?
#
loop_
_entity_poly.entity_id
_entity_poly.type
_entity_poly.pdbx_seq_one_letter_code
_entity_poly.pdbx_strand_id
1 'polypeptide(L)'
;MLHQYLLQQTLPIAKFFLKLLTSVSFNLVPSIVWELNKPLPPEEGADVIDLNRPSDGPRWWETQPISRLILTSNLLTTLSGDGFIKLNTLTHLDVRDNRLSDLPNELGELVNLKALILSLNQLQKLPDSLGRLQSLVLLDVANNQLTSLGDHLADLTNLEKLDAFHNCLTSLPGLPPRLRKLDLNHNRIERLPHGLLQHMPLLNMLDVSSNQLTSLVLDTREPSARSDSDLTVVNAAYNRLTSVPDVAGLSALKELCLGDNRIAAISLSVFQGCSLTTLDLAHNGLSHLPEGLSVVLPNLVRLDVSANELTALPTELGIMRSLQVLMVERNPLRSIRQNVLAAGTNAIKEVLAQRHVPTASAPNTVSQPVASESVCTTTVEPVAMSHDNMPLKSTKNGQQAAPLITASQPNLNCGGGGDPVVKKEFQVPLTNPAGLLNWSEPARGTPTSSLPALDDEIEWLQASGASSTVQIRSVMLEQRMLKKFPRGLFAFAATLSTLNLSCNRLTELPEDISRFVKLAILDLTRNQLRTLPSSFSQLSHLTTLKLDYNPLGTEFSEVTIFSPPLANSLEHLSMRACKLKQVPDPAKLQTSAMPRLIHLDLADNDIDSLPAELGLCTHLKSLQLSGNTFRIPRPAVVAKGTSAILEYLRSRLPS
;
A
#
# COMPACT_ATOMS: atom_id res chain seq x y z
N MET A 1 -36.56 -19.08 0.65
CA MET A 1 -35.66 -20.16 0.20
C MET A 1 -34.55 -20.46 1.20
N LEU A 2 -33.65 -19.54 1.58
CA LEU A 2 -32.62 -19.89 2.59
C LEU A 2 -33.21 -20.16 3.99
N HIS A 3 -34.28 -19.48 4.40
CA HIS A 3 -34.97 -19.81 5.67
C HIS A 3 -35.53 -21.25 5.68
N GLN A 4 -36.07 -21.71 4.54
CA GLN A 4 -36.50 -23.10 4.33
C GLN A 4 -35.30 -24.06 4.19
N TYR A 5 -34.22 -23.64 3.54
CA TYR A 5 -32.98 -24.42 3.37
C TYR A 5 -32.23 -24.61 4.71
N LEU A 6 -32.25 -23.59 5.57
CA LEU A 6 -31.69 -23.60 6.93
C LEU A 6 -32.58 -24.36 7.93
N LEU A 7 -33.89 -24.44 7.67
CA LEU A 7 -34.81 -25.32 8.40
C LEU A 7 -34.68 -26.80 7.94
N GLN A 8 -34.23 -27.05 6.71
CA GLN A 8 -34.06 -28.39 6.15
C GLN A 8 -32.67 -29.01 6.41
N GLN A 9 -31.65 -28.20 6.66
CA GLN A 9 -30.32 -28.65 7.09
C GLN A 9 -30.30 -28.79 8.61
N THR A 10 -29.68 -29.86 9.14
CA THR A 10 -29.50 -29.98 10.59
C THR A 10 -28.68 -28.78 11.08
N LEU A 11 -29.18 -28.06 12.11
CA LEU A 11 -28.59 -26.85 12.70
C LEU A 11 -27.05 -26.88 12.89
N PRO A 12 -26.42 -28.05 13.15
CA PRO A 12 -24.97 -28.15 13.24
C PRO A 12 -24.20 -28.01 11.93
N ILE A 13 -24.74 -28.48 10.80
CA ILE A 13 -24.15 -28.26 9.46
C ILE A 13 -24.23 -26.77 9.10
N ALA A 14 -25.31 -26.12 9.53
CA ALA A 14 -25.48 -24.68 9.43
C ALA A 14 -24.40 -23.92 10.23
N LYS A 15 -24.04 -24.30 11.46
CA LYS A 15 -22.95 -23.64 12.22
C LYS A 15 -21.58 -23.73 11.53
N PHE A 16 -21.32 -24.79 10.75
CA PHE A 16 -20.06 -24.94 10.00
C PHE A 16 -20.05 -24.12 8.70
N PHE A 17 -21.17 -24.07 7.97
CA PHE A 17 -21.33 -23.26 6.76
C PHE A 17 -21.54 -21.75 7.03
N LEU A 18 -22.13 -21.37 8.17
CA LEU A 18 -22.41 -19.96 8.54
C LEU A 18 -21.15 -19.15 8.90
N LYS A 19 -19.97 -19.77 8.92
CA LYS A 19 -18.70 -19.08 9.17
C LYS A 19 -18.26 -18.16 8.02
N LEU A 20 -18.75 -18.38 6.81
CA LEU A 20 -18.58 -17.50 5.65
C LEU A 20 -19.93 -17.32 4.95
N LEU A 21 -20.56 -16.16 5.12
CA LEU A 21 -21.72 -15.76 4.32
C LEU A 21 -21.28 -14.76 3.26
N THR A 22 -20.27 -15.07 2.46
CA THR A 22 -19.69 -14.12 1.50
C THR A 22 -20.35 -14.19 0.12
N SER A 23 -20.55 -13.04 -0.53
CA SER A 23 -21.04 -12.97 -1.93
C SER A 23 -22.44 -13.56 -2.17
N VAL A 24 -23.28 -13.62 -1.14
CA VAL A 24 -24.65 -14.18 -1.22
C VAL A 24 -25.69 -13.08 -1.54
N SER A 25 -25.26 -11.81 -1.62
CA SER A 25 -26.12 -10.64 -1.93
C SER A 25 -27.20 -10.37 -0.88
N PHE A 26 -26.92 -10.61 0.40
CA PHE A 26 -27.85 -10.28 1.47
C PHE A 26 -28.03 -8.78 1.63
N ASN A 27 -29.28 -8.30 1.73
CA ASN A 27 -29.61 -6.92 2.07
C ASN A 27 -29.67 -6.67 3.59
N LEU A 28 -29.94 -7.73 4.35
CA LEU A 28 -30.05 -7.75 5.82
C LEU A 28 -29.45 -9.06 6.34
N VAL A 29 -28.89 -9.03 7.55
CA VAL A 29 -28.37 -10.24 8.21
C VAL A 29 -29.57 -11.11 8.66
N PRO A 30 -29.66 -12.38 8.21
CA PRO A 30 -30.77 -13.25 8.61
C PRO A 30 -30.85 -13.47 10.13
N SER A 31 -32.05 -13.46 10.71
CA SER A 31 -32.23 -13.53 12.18
C SER A 31 -31.61 -14.76 12.84
N ILE A 32 -31.50 -15.87 12.10
CA ILE A 32 -30.87 -17.11 12.58
C ILE A 32 -29.38 -16.95 12.88
N VAL A 33 -28.68 -16.00 12.21
CA VAL A 33 -27.26 -15.72 12.45
C VAL A 33 -27.05 -15.21 13.88
N TRP A 34 -27.98 -14.40 14.37
CA TRP A 34 -27.93 -13.84 15.73
C TRP A 34 -28.21 -14.88 16.81
N GLU A 35 -28.83 -16.01 16.45
CA GLU A 35 -29.21 -17.09 17.37
C GLU A 35 -28.20 -18.25 17.37
N LEU A 36 -27.06 -18.11 16.68
CA LEU A 36 -26.05 -19.17 16.55
C LEU A 36 -25.44 -19.61 17.89
N ASN A 37 -25.47 -18.75 18.89
CA ASN A 37 -24.99 -19.06 20.25
C ASN A 37 -26.07 -19.69 21.15
N LYS A 38 -27.34 -19.79 20.72
CA LYS A 38 -28.34 -20.50 21.50
C LYS A 38 -28.01 -22.00 21.55
N PRO A 39 -28.05 -22.63 22.74
CA PRO A 39 -28.02 -24.08 22.83
C PRO A 39 -29.23 -24.64 22.10
N LEU A 40 -29.01 -25.69 21.30
CA LEU A 40 -30.09 -26.45 20.68
C LEU A 40 -30.99 -27.01 21.80
N PRO A 41 -32.34 -26.96 21.67
CA PRO A 41 -33.23 -27.51 22.68
C PRO A 41 -32.93 -29.01 22.88
N PRO A 42 -33.01 -29.53 24.12
CA PRO A 42 -32.99 -30.97 24.33
C PRO A 42 -34.14 -31.59 23.52
N GLU A 43 -33.88 -32.71 22.83
CA GLU A 43 -34.95 -33.44 22.13
C GLU A 43 -36.07 -33.76 23.14
N GLU A 44 -37.32 -33.40 22.81
CA GLU A 44 -38.47 -33.65 23.67
C GLU A 44 -38.57 -35.15 23.98
N GLY A 45 -38.37 -35.54 25.25
CA GLY A 45 -38.51 -36.92 25.74
C GLY A 45 -37.23 -37.62 26.21
N ALA A 46 -36.08 -36.97 26.24
CA ALA A 46 -34.83 -37.57 26.72
C ALA A 46 -34.53 -37.23 28.20
N ASP A 47 -35.20 -37.90 29.15
CA ASP A 47 -34.87 -37.82 30.59
C ASP A 47 -33.55 -38.55 30.96
N VAL A 48 -32.92 -39.23 29.99
CA VAL A 48 -31.64 -39.92 30.15
C VAL A 48 -30.68 -39.53 29.02
N ILE A 49 -29.56 -38.90 29.38
CA ILE A 49 -28.49 -38.52 28.45
C ILE A 49 -27.65 -39.76 28.14
N ASP A 50 -27.92 -40.41 27.01
CA ASP A 50 -27.09 -41.51 26.50
C ASP A 50 -25.91 -40.97 25.68
N LEU A 51 -24.73 -40.94 26.30
CA LEU A 51 -23.48 -40.47 25.70
C LEU A 51 -22.91 -41.44 24.63
N ASN A 52 -23.43 -42.66 24.51
CA ASN A 52 -22.94 -43.68 23.57
C ASN A 52 -23.89 -43.93 22.40
N ARG A 53 -25.02 -43.23 22.35
CA ARG A 53 -25.98 -43.37 21.24
C ARG A 53 -25.36 -42.89 19.92
N PRO A 54 -25.35 -43.71 18.86
CA PRO A 54 -24.97 -43.26 17.53
C PRO A 54 -26.09 -42.34 16.99
N SER A 55 -25.80 -41.05 16.83
CA SER A 55 -26.74 -40.08 16.28
C SER A 55 -26.28 -39.58 14.91
N ASP A 56 -27.21 -39.46 13.96
CA ASP A 56 -27.01 -38.91 12.61
C ASP A 56 -26.83 -37.37 12.60
N GLY A 57 -26.45 -36.76 13.73
CA GLY A 57 -26.30 -35.32 13.89
C GLY A 57 -25.46 -34.93 15.12
N PRO A 58 -24.77 -33.76 15.08
CA PRO A 58 -23.99 -33.26 16.22
C PRO A 58 -24.86 -32.91 17.43
N ARG A 59 -24.40 -33.29 18.63
CA ARG A 59 -25.14 -33.10 19.87
C ARG A 59 -25.15 -31.62 20.28
N TRP A 60 -26.22 -31.16 20.94
CA TRP A 60 -26.35 -29.75 21.31
C TRP A 60 -25.23 -29.23 22.22
N TRP A 61 -24.73 -30.11 23.11
CA TRP A 61 -23.59 -29.86 24.00
C TRP A 61 -22.22 -29.91 23.30
N GLU A 62 -22.15 -30.37 22.05
CA GLU A 62 -20.93 -30.35 21.22
C GLU A 62 -20.80 -29.05 20.41
N THR A 63 -21.80 -28.15 20.46
CA THR A 63 -21.76 -26.91 19.71
C THR A 63 -20.95 -25.83 20.45
N GLN A 64 -19.79 -25.45 19.90
CA GLN A 64 -19.02 -24.32 20.41
C GLN A 64 -19.66 -22.98 19.99
N PRO A 65 -19.71 -21.98 20.88
CA PRO A 65 -20.17 -20.64 20.53
C PRO A 65 -19.23 -20.01 19.49
N ILE A 66 -19.78 -19.17 18.63
CA ILE A 66 -19.02 -18.60 17.52
C ILE A 66 -18.04 -17.54 18.01
N SER A 67 -16.81 -17.57 17.48
CA SER A 67 -15.76 -16.61 17.81
C SER A 67 -15.36 -15.72 16.63
N ARG A 68 -15.78 -16.07 15.41
CA ARG A 68 -15.51 -15.31 14.18
C ARG A 68 -16.76 -15.30 13.30
N LEU A 69 -17.13 -14.13 12.81
CA LEU A 69 -18.25 -13.92 11.90
C LEU A 69 -17.76 -13.15 10.67
N ILE A 70 -17.95 -13.71 9.47
CA ILE A 70 -17.53 -13.12 8.19
C ILE A 70 -18.76 -12.95 7.30
N LEU A 71 -19.07 -11.70 6.97
CA LEU A 71 -20.20 -11.24 6.16
C LEU A 71 -19.74 -10.39 4.97
N THR A 72 -18.50 -10.57 4.52
CA THR A 72 -17.87 -9.82 3.44
C THR A 72 -18.60 -9.90 2.09
N SER A 73 -18.55 -8.84 1.28
CA SER A 73 -19.05 -8.82 -0.10
C SER A 73 -20.53 -9.15 -0.20
N ASN A 74 -21.36 -8.50 0.62
CA ASN A 74 -22.82 -8.57 0.51
C ASN A 74 -23.41 -7.20 0.16
N LEU A 75 -24.73 -7.06 0.30
CA LEU A 75 -25.45 -5.81 0.05
C LEU A 75 -26.03 -5.25 1.34
N LEU A 76 -25.40 -5.56 2.49
CA LEU A 76 -25.92 -5.18 3.81
C LEU A 76 -25.97 -3.66 3.92
N THR A 77 -27.14 -3.13 4.25
CA THR A 77 -27.36 -1.69 4.44
C THR A 77 -27.35 -1.28 5.91
N THR A 78 -27.73 -2.21 6.79
CA THR A 78 -27.80 -2.03 8.24
C THR A 78 -27.40 -3.32 8.96
N LEU A 79 -26.96 -3.19 10.21
CA LEU A 79 -26.74 -4.31 11.14
C LEU A 79 -27.74 -4.15 12.30
N SER A 80 -28.42 -5.24 12.67
CA SER A 80 -29.38 -5.21 13.78
C SER A 80 -28.65 -5.24 15.13
N GLY A 81 -28.87 -4.23 15.97
CA GLY A 81 -28.21 -4.08 17.27
C GLY A 81 -28.51 -5.23 18.24
N ASP A 82 -29.78 -5.62 18.37
CA ASP A 82 -30.25 -6.66 19.29
C ASP A 82 -29.57 -8.03 19.09
N GLY A 83 -29.07 -8.27 17.88
CA GLY A 83 -28.40 -9.51 17.52
C GLY A 83 -26.99 -9.64 18.12
N PHE A 84 -26.27 -8.53 18.29
CA PHE A 84 -24.90 -8.56 18.79
C PHE A 84 -24.81 -8.92 20.28
N ILE A 85 -25.83 -8.59 21.06
CA ILE A 85 -25.94 -8.95 22.48
C ILE A 85 -25.82 -10.47 22.68
N LYS A 86 -26.33 -11.26 21.72
CA LYS A 86 -26.33 -12.72 21.75
C LYS A 86 -24.99 -13.35 21.33
N LEU A 87 -24.12 -12.56 20.70
CA LEU A 87 -22.85 -13.01 20.11
C LEU A 87 -21.62 -12.50 20.89
N ASN A 88 -21.73 -12.38 22.22
CA ASN A 88 -20.69 -11.85 23.11
C ASN A 88 -19.35 -12.63 23.13
N THR A 89 -19.31 -13.82 22.53
CA THR A 89 -18.09 -14.65 22.36
C THR A 89 -17.28 -14.27 21.12
N LEU A 90 -17.78 -13.35 20.28
CA LEU A 90 -17.08 -12.93 19.07
C LEU A 90 -15.76 -12.22 19.39
N THR A 91 -14.74 -12.65 18.67
CA THR A 91 -13.38 -12.08 18.71
C THR A 91 -13.00 -11.44 17.38
N HIS A 92 -13.67 -11.81 16.29
CA HIS A 92 -13.39 -11.30 14.94
C HIS A 92 -14.70 -11.07 14.19
N LEU A 93 -14.91 -9.84 13.71
CA LEU A 93 -16.06 -9.47 12.90
C LEU A 93 -15.56 -8.83 11.60
N ASP A 94 -15.90 -9.45 10.46
CA ASP A 94 -15.61 -8.91 9.14
C ASP A 94 -16.90 -8.66 8.38
N VAL A 95 -17.18 -7.39 8.09
CA VAL A 95 -18.34 -6.93 7.33
C VAL A 95 -17.89 -6.05 6.15
N ARG A 96 -16.67 -6.24 5.64
CA ARG A 96 -16.12 -5.43 4.55
C ARG A 96 -16.91 -5.59 3.25
N ASP A 97 -16.81 -4.63 2.34
CA ASP A 97 -17.45 -4.66 1.01
C ASP A 97 -18.98 -4.86 1.13
N ASN A 98 -19.63 -3.92 1.79
CA ASN A 98 -21.08 -3.86 1.99
C ASN A 98 -21.57 -2.43 1.73
N ARG A 99 -22.82 -2.11 2.09
CA ARG A 99 -23.44 -0.79 1.91
C ARG A 99 -23.86 -0.17 3.25
N LEU A 100 -23.13 -0.48 4.32
CA LEU A 100 -23.46 0.01 5.66
C LEU A 100 -23.27 1.52 5.72
N SER A 101 -24.31 2.23 6.13
CA SER A 101 -24.29 3.69 6.33
C SER A 101 -23.99 4.08 7.78
N ASP A 102 -24.43 3.26 8.73
CA ASP A 102 -24.22 3.43 10.17
C ASP A 102 -23.97 2.07 10.85
N LEU A 103 -23.49 2.11 12.10
CA LEU A 103 -23.32 0.95 12.96
C LEU A 103 -24.19 1.08 14.22
N PRO A 104 -24.78 -0.04 14.71
CA PRO A 104 -25.59 -0.02 15.93
C PRO A 104 -24.72 0.21 17.17
N ASN A 105 -25.28 0.90 18.17
CA ASN A 105 -24.57 1.17 19.43
C ASN A 105 -24.28 -0.12 20.21
N GLU A 106 -25.10 -1.15 20.04
CA GLU A 106 -24.96 -2.47 20.68
C GLU A 106 -23.69 -3.20 20.22
N LEU A 107 -23.01 -2.74 19.16
CA LEU A 107 -21.70 -3.26 18.76
C LEU A 107 -20.68 -3.15 19.91
N GLY A 108 -20.80 -2.12 20.75
CA GLY A 108 -19.95 -1.90 21.92
C GLY A 108 -20.06 -2.98 23.01
N GLU A 109 -21.08 -3.84 22.97
CA GLU A 109 -21.25 -4.95 23.92
C GLU A 109 -20.36 -6.15 23.59
N LEU A 110 -19.72 -6.18 22.42
CA LEU A 110 -18.77 -7.23 22.01
C LEU A 110 -17.39 -7.05 22.66
N VAL A 111 -17.33 -7.00 24.00
CA VAL A 111 -16.12 -6.67 24.76
C VAL A 111 -14.91 -7.59 24.51
N ASN A 112 -15.14 -8.78 23.94
CA ASN A 112 -14.10 -9.76 23.57
C ASN A 112 -13.57 -9.57 22.13
N LEU A 113 -14.11 -8.61 21.38
CA LEU A 113 -13.75 -8.37 19.98
C LEU A 113 -12.31 -7.87 19.88
N LYS A 114 -11.49 -8.57 19.09
CA LYS A 114 -10.08 -8.28 18.85
C LYS A 114 -9.83 -7.67 17.47
N ALA A 115 -10.64 -8.04 16.48
CA ALA A 115 -10.54 -7.49 15.13
C ALA A 115 -11.93 -7.10 14.60
N LEU A 116 -12.04 -5.86 14.13
CA LEU A 116 -13.24 -5.31 13.51
C LEU A 116 -12.88 -4.75 12.13
N ILE A 117 -13.41 -5.38 11.09
CA ILE A 117 -13.18 -5.00 9.70
C ILE A 117 -14.47 -4.46 9.08
N LEU A 118 -14.43 -3.19 8.70
CA LEU A 118 -15.55 -2.39 8.18
C LEU A 118 -15.20 -1.74 6.83
N SER A 119 -14.08 -2.10 6.22
CA SER A 119 -13.61 -1.44 5.00
C SER A 119 -14.58 -1.58 3.82
N LEU A 120 -14.52 -0.64 2.88
CA LEU A 120 -15.39 -0.63 1.69
C LEU A 120 -16.89 -0.62 2.05
N ASN A 121 -17.29 0.31 2.92
CA ASN A 121 -18.70 0.58 3.27
C ASN A 121 -19.05 2.05 2.94
N GLN A 122 -20.12 2.59 3.54
CA GLN A 122 -20.60 3.96 3.35
C GLN A 122 -20.71 4.70 4.69
N LEU A 123 -19.93 4.28 5.70
CA LEU A 123 -20.00 4.84 7.05
C LEU A 123 -19.58 6.30 7.05
N GLN A 124 -20.41 7.17 7.66
CA GLN A 124 -20.09 8.59 7.81
C GLN A 124 -19.53 8.94 9.19
N LYS A 125 -19.87 8.12 10.20
CA LYS A 125 -19.41 8.23 11.59
C LYS A 125 -19.26 6.84 12.22
N LEU A 126 -18.52 6.78 13.32
CA LEU A 126 -18.45 5.60 14.19
C LEU A 126 -19.32 5.86 15.44
N PRO A 127 -19.97 4.83 16.02
CA PRO A 127 -20.79 4.98 17.20
C PRO A 127 -19.92 5.20 18.46
N ASP A 128 -20.39 6.02 19.39
CA ASP A 128 -19.66 6.36 20.62
C ASP A 128 -19.37 5.13 21.49
N SER A 129 -20.24 4.11 21.42
CA SER A 129 -20.08 2.84 22.13
C SER A 129 -18.87 2.02 21.66
N LEU A 130 -18.24 2.37 20.53
CA LEU A 130 -17.05 1.68 20.03
C LEU A 130 -15.90 1.73 21.04
N GLY A 131 -15.78 2.82 21.82
CA GLY A 131 -14.77 2.96 22.89
C GLY A 131 -14.86 1.90 24.00
N ARG A 132 -15.98 1.15 24.09
CA ARG A 132 -16.13 0.04 25.05
C ARG A 132 -15.38 -1.23 24.66
N LEU A 133 -14.90 -1.34 23.42
CA LEU A 133 -14.22 -2.53 22.90
C LEU A 133 -12.76 -2.64 23.38
N GLN A 134 -12.58 -2.84 24.68
CA GLN A 134 -11.26 -2.83 25.33
C GLN A 134 -10.31 -3.96 24.86
N SER A 135 -10.82 -5.02 24.23
CA SER A 135 -10.00 -6.11 23.67
C SER A 135 -9.56 -5.86 22.23
N LEU A 136 -9.98 -4.75 21.60
CA LEU A 136 -9.78 -4.51 20.17
C LEU A 136 -8.30 -4.20 19.89
N VAL A 137 -7.71 -4.98 18.99
CA VAL A 137 -6.31 -4.87 18.56
C VAL A 137 -6.21 -4.27 17.15
N LEU A 138 -7.18 -4.58 16.29
CA LEU A 138 -7.21 -4.12 14.90
C LEU A 138 -8.59 -3.53 14.57
N LEU A 139 -8.57 -2.30 14.07
CA LEU A 139 -9.73 -1.61 13.51
C LEU A 139 -9.43 -1.19 12.06
N ASP A 140 -10.18 -1.72 11.11
CA ASP A 140 -10.12 -1.33 9.71
C ASP A 140 -11.44 -0.66 9.31
N VAL A 141 -11.38 0.64 9.03
CA VAL A 141 -12.48 1.49 8.58
C VAL A 141 -12.17 2.16 7.24
N ALA A 142 -11.20 1.61 6.49
CA ALA A 142 -10.75 2.20 5.24
C ALA A 142 -11.84 2.22 4.14
N ASN A 143 -11.73 3.14 3.18
CA ASN A 143 -12.67 3.26 2.06
C ASN A 143 -14.13 3.46 2.50
N ASN A 144 -14.34 4.29 3.51
CA ASN A 144 -15.65 4.75 3.97
C ASN A 144 -15.84 6.25 3.63
N GLN A 145 -16.80 6.91 4.27
CA GLN A 145 -17.08 8.33 4.11
C GLN A 145 -16.93 9.08 5.44
N LEU A 146 -16.06 8.57 6.33
CA LEU A 146 -15.90 9.10 7.68
C LEU A 146 -15.40 10.53 7.63
N THR A 147 -16.10 11.42 8.33
CA THR A 147 -15.71 12.84 8.47
C THR A 147 -14.91 13.11 9.75
N SER A 148 -15.08 12.25 10.75
CA SER A 148 -14.31 12.19 11.99
C SER A 148 -14.29 10.74 12.50
N LEU A 149 -13.28 10.41 13.31
CA LEU A 149 -13.18 9.12 14.01
C LEU A 149 -13.88 9.12 15.38
N GLY A 150 -14.17 10.30 15.95
CA GLY A 150 -14.78 10.46 17.29
C GLY A 150 -13.78 10.36 18.44
N ASP A 151 -14.01 11.10 19.54
CA ASP A 151 -13.09 11.19 20.68
C ASP A 151 -12.99 9.88 21.49
N HIS A 152 -14.04 9.06 21.44
CA HIS A 152 -14.10 7.75 22.11
C HIS A 152 -13.09 6.72 21.57
N LEU A 153 -12.43 7.00 20.44
CA LEU A 153 -11.38 6.12 19.92
C LEU A 153 -10.15 6.07 20.83
N ALA A 154 -9.90 7.14 21.61
CA ALA A 154 -8.83 7.19 22.60
C ALA A 154 -8.98 6.10 23.69
N ASP A 155 -10.22 5.67 23.95
CA ASP A 155 -10.54 4.67 24.99
C ASP A 155 -10.14 3.24 24.60
N LEU A 156 -9.78 3.00 23.33
CA LEU A 156 -9.38 1.67 22.83
C LEU A 156 -7.94 1.32 23.24
N THR A 157 -7.72 1.07 24.54
CA THR A 157 -6.39 0.97 25.16
C THR A 157 -5.47 -0.13 24.61
N ASN A 158 -6.02 -1.15 23.95
CA ASN A 158 -5.26 -2.25 23.34
C ASN A 158 -5.15 -2.17 21.81
N LEU A 159 -5.62 -1.09 21.18
CA LEU A 159 -5.58 -0.97 19.73
C LEU A 159 -4.14 -0.79 19.24
N GLU A 160 -3.66 -1.72 18.42
CA GLU A 160 -2.32 -1.70 17.85
C GLU A 160 -2.32 -1.24 16.38
N LYS A 161 -3.40 -1.47 15.65
CA LYS A 161 -3.50 -1.13 14.23
C LYS A 161 -4.82 -0.42 13.91
N LEU A 162 -4.71 0.75 13.30
CA LEU A 162 -5.82 1.53 12.76
C LEU A 162 -5.59 1.83 11.28
N ASP A 163 -6.42 1.22 10.42
CA ASP A 163 -6.48 1.52 8.99
C ASP A 163 -7.72 2.37 8.73
N ALA A 164 -7.53 3.66 8.42
CA ALA A 164 -8.61 4.62 8.15
C ALA A 164 -8.39 5.41 6.84
N PHE A 165 -7.62 4.83 5.93
CA PHE A 165 -7.33 5.41 4.63
C PHE A 165 -8.55 5.51 3.71
N HIS A 166 -8.49 6.40 2.70
CA HIS A 166 -9.60 6.69 1.79
C HIS A 166 -10.90 7.03 2.54
N ASN A 167 -10.87 8.08 3.35
CA ASN A 167 -12.04 8.65 4.03
C ASN A 167 -12.12 10.17 3.77
N CYS A 168 -12.97 10.88 4.51
CA CYS A 168 -13.12 12.34 4.43
C CYS A 168 -12.70 13.04 5.73
N LEU A 169 -11.75 12.46 6.47
CA LEU A 169 -11.32 12.98 7.77
C LEU A 169 -10.67 14.35 7.60
N THR A 170 -11.07 15.32 8.42
CA THR A 170 -10.54 16.70 8.41
C THR A 170 -9.60 16.98 9.57
N SER A 171 -9.76 16.25 10.68
CA SER A 171 -8.93 16.30 11.88
C SER A 171 -8.83 14.92 12.52
N LEU A 172 -7.87 14.76 13.44
CA LEU A 172 -7.77 13.58 14.28
C LEU A 172 -8.23 13.90 15.72
N PRO A 173 -8.97 12.99 16.36
CA PRO A 173 -9.27 13.07 17.79
C PRO A 173 -8.06 12.63 18.63
N GLY A 174 -8.26 12.48 19.94
CA GLY A 174 -7.36 11.69 20.78
C GLY A 174 -7.28 10.26 20.25
N LEU A 175 -6.06 9.76 20.06
CA LEU A 175 -5.79 8.40 19.58
C LEU A 175 -5.26 7.51 20.72
N PRO A 176 -5.49 6.19 20.64
CA PRO A 176 -5.09 5.27 21.70
C PRO A 176 -3.56 5.10 21.76
N PRO A 177 -2.99 4.95 22.96
CA PRO A 177 -1.53 5.07 23.17
C PRO A 177 -0.71 3.85 22.69
N ARG A 178 -1.35 2.69 22.47
CA ARG A 178 -0.68 1.45 22.05
C ARG A 178 -0.59 1.26 20.53
N LEU A 179 -1.01 2.25 19.74
CA LEU A 179 -0.95 2.17 18.29
C LEU A 179 0.49 1.97 17.80
N ARG A 180 0.67 0.94 16.99
CA ARG A 180 1.91 0.59 16.29
C ARG A 180 1.83 0.96 14.81
N LYS A 181 0.65 0.89 14.20
CA LYS A 181 0.43 1.28 12.82
C LYS A 181 -0.80 2.16 12.69
N LEU A 182 -0.59 3.32 12.07
CA LEU A 182 -1.62 4.31 11.77
C LEU A 182 -1.57 4.65 10.28
N ASP A 183 -2.62 4.26 9.55
CA ASP A 183 -2.78 4.56 8.13
C ASP A 183 -3.98 5.49 7.91
N LEU A 184 -3.69 6.71 7.51
CA LEU A 184 -4.63 7.82 7.31
C LEU A 184 -4.53 8.39 5.89
N ASN A 185 -3.93 7.63 4.95
CA ASN A 185 -3.71 8.16 3.63
C ASN A 185 -5.03 8.47 2.88
N HIS A 186 -4.98 9.36 1.90
CA HIS A 186 -6.14 9.78 1.12
C HIS A 186 -7.32 10.28 1.98
N ASN A 187 -7.04 11.27 2.81
CA ASN A 187 -8.04 12.00 3.62
C ASN A 187 -7.98 13.51 3.31
N ARG A 188 -8.60 14.34 4.16
CA ARG A 188 -8.61 15.81 4.02
C ARG A 188 -8.02 16.49 5.26
N ILE A 189 -7.07 15.82 5.93
CA ILE A 189 -6.50 16.31 7.18
C ILE A 189 -5.60 17.51 6.89
N GLU A 190 -5.90 18.64 7.54
CA GLU A 190 -5.12 19.88 7.38
C GLU A 190 -3.99 19.98 8.41
N ARG A 191 -4.20 19.45 9.61
CA ARG A 191 -3.22 19.46 10.70
C ARG A 191 -3.35 18.20 11.56
N LEU A 192 -2.22 17.71 12.03
CA LEU A 192 -2.14 16.69 13.08
C LEU A 192 -1.96 17.37 14.45
N PRO A 193 -2.40 16.73 15.55
CA PRO A 193 -2.10 17.23 16.89
C PRO A 193 -0.58 17.25 17.12
N HIS A 194 -0.11 18.28 17.83
CA HIS A 194 1.30 18.40 18.20
C HIS A 194 1.70 17.30 19.20
N GLY A 195 2.92 16.78 19.09
CA GLY A 195 3.41 15.76 20.01
C GLY A 195 2.74 14.40 19.80
N LEU A 196 2.51 14.01 18.55
CA LEU A 196 1.88 12.75 18.19
C LEU A 196 2.60 11.53 18.81
N LEU A 197 3.93 11.54 18.83
CA LEU A 197 4.74 10.48 19.42
C LEU A 197 4.76 10.47 20.96
N GLN A 198 4.40 11.58 21.61
CA GLN A 198 4.24 11.59 23.09
C GLN A 198 3.00 10.83 23.53
N HIS A 199 1.94 10.90 22.72
CA HIS A 199 0.69 10.21 22.99
C HIS A 199 0.73 8.75 22.52
N MET A 200 1.51 8.44 21.47
CA MET A 200 1.64 7.10 20.89
C MET A 200 3.13 6.70 20.78
N PRO A 201 3.79 6.34 21.89
CA PRO A 201 5.24 6.05 21.89
C PRO A 201 5.62 4.78 21.13
N LEU A 202 4.69 3.83 21.00
CA LEU A 202 4.90 2.54 20.33
C LEU A 202 4.67 2.59 18.81
N LEU A 203 4.41 3.78 18.25
CA LEU A 203 4.08 3.93 16.84
C LEU A 203 5.29 3.60 15.97
N ASN A 204 5.14 2.60 15.12
CA ASN A 204 6.18 2.09 14.23
C ASN A 204 6.02 2.58 12.78
N MET A 205 4.77 2.68 12.31
CA MET A 205 4.45 3.12 10.96
C MET A 205 3.35 4.20 10.98
N LEU A 206 3.65 5.33 10.35
CA LEU A 206 2.71 6.43 10.13
C LEU A 206 2.57 6.71 8.63
N ASP A 207 1.38 6.53 8.08
CA ASP A 207 1.04 6.98 6.73
C ASP A 207 -0.04 8.07 6.80
N VAL A 208 0.34 9.28 6.39
CA VAL A 208 -0.53 10.46 6.27
C VAL A 208 -0.44 11.05 4.86
N SER A 209 -0.03 10.24 3.88
CA SER A 209 0.09 10.69 2.49
C SER A 209 -1.26 11.06 1.88
N SER A 210 -1.24 11.87 0.82
CA SER A 210 -2.47 12.31 0.13
C SER A 210 -3.47 13.00 1.07
N ASN A 211 -2.98 13.96 1.85
CA ASN A 211 -3.77 14.82 2.74
C ASN A 211 -3.56 16.30 2.40
N GLN A 212 -3.94 17.22 3.29
CA GLN A 212 -3.80 18.67 3.07
C GLN A 212 -2.84 19.32 4.09
N LEU A 213 -1.90 18.54 4.64
CA LEU A 213 -0.99 19.00 5.69
C LEU A 213 -0.08 20.11 5.18
N THR A 214 -0.03 21.24 5.88
CA THR A 214 0.92 22.34 5.61
C THR A 214 2.21 22.24 6.43
N SER A 215 2.14 21.55 7.57
CA SER A 215 3.24 21.32 8.50
C SER A 215 3.01 19.99 9.22
N LEU A 216 4.10 19.31 9.58
CA LEU A 216 4.07 18.05 10.31
C LEU A 216 5.02 18.13 11.51
N VAL A 217 4.46 18.03 12.72
CA VAL A 217 5.22 18.04 13.99
C VAL A 217 5.00 16.70 14.68
N LEU A 218 6.00 15.82 14.61
CA LEU A 218 5.90 14.46 15.12
C LEU A 218 6.06 14.41 16.65
N ASP A 219 7.03 15.15 17.18
CA ASP A 219 7.33 15.22 18.62
C ASP A 219 7.73 16.64 19.00
N THR A 220 7.33 17.09 20.19
CA THR A 220 7.74 18.39 20.76
C THR A 220 8.80 18.26 21.86
N ARG A 221 9.20 17.03 22.24
CA ARG A 221 10.32 16.77 23.16
C ARG A 221 11.65 17.19 22.52
N GLU A 222 12.69 17.37 23.33
CA GLU A 222 14.06 17.57 22.83
C GLU A 222 14.58 16.32 22.10
N PRO A 223 15.41 16.44 21.04
CA PRO A 223 15.90 15.30 20.25
C PRO A 223 16.53 14.16 21.07
N SER A 224 17.24 14.47 22.16
CA SER A 224 17.86 13.47 23.04
C SER A 224 16.85 12.53 23.71
N ALA A 225 15.62 13.02 23.94
CA ALA A 225 14.55 12.28 24.58
C ALA A 225 13.66 11.50 23.60
N ARG A 226 13.96 11.52 22.29
CA ARG A 226 13.15 10.86 21.24
C ARG A 226 13.69 9.50 20.80
N SER A 227 14.82 9.07 21.35
CA SER A 227 15.50 7.81 20.99
C SER A 227 14.74 6.55 21.42
N ASP A 228 13.74 6.71 22.27
CA ASP A 228 12.82 5.67 22.75
C ASP A 228 11.71 5.33 21.74
N SER A 229 11.55 6.12 20.67
CA SER A 229 10.51 5.91 19.67
C SER A 229 10.80 4.72 18.75
N ASP A 230 9.81 3.85 18.57
CA ASP A 230 9.84 2.71 17.66
C ASP A 230 9.54 3.08 16.19
N LEU A 231 9.40 4.37 15.86
CA LEU A 231 8.98 4.85 14.55
C LEU A 231 10.02 4.53 13.48
N THR A 232 9.68 3.67 12.53
CA THR A 232 10.57 3.25 11.44
C THR A 232 10.21 3.87 10.10
N VAL A 233 8.92 4.14 9.85
CA VAL A 233 8.42 4.60 8.55
C VAL A 233 7.46 5.77 8.74
N VAL A 234 7.73 6.87 8.04
CA VAL A 234 6.83 8.01 7.91
C VAL A 234 6.59 8.29 6.44
N ASN A 235 5.35 8.14 6.01
CA ASN A 235 4.91 8.54 4.68
C ASN A 235 4.00 9.77 4.79
N ALA A 236 4.47 10.91 4.29
CA ALA A 236 3.71 12.16 4.21
C ALA A 236 3.75 12.76 2.79
N ALA A 237 3.89 11.90 1.78
CA ALA A 237 3.86 12.31 0.38
C ALA A 237 2.49 12.91 -0.04
N TYR A 238 2.43 13.62 -1.16
CA TYR A 238 1.18 14.20 -1.69
C TYR A 238 0.45 15.09 -0.66
N ASN A 239 1.19 16.00 -0.03
CA ASN A 239 0.66 16.97 0.93
C ASN A 239 1.00 18.40 0.48
N ARG A 240 0.92 19.38 1.38
CA ARG A 240 1.28 20.79 1.13
C ARG A 240 2.39 21.25 2.09
N LEU A 241 3.24 20.32 2.54
CA LEU A 241 4.31 20.61 3.50
C LEU A 241 5.29 21.61 2.90
N THR A 242 5.63 22.64 3.67
CA THR A 242 6.56 23.70 3.27
C THR A 242 7.98 23.48 3.80
N SER A 243 8.13 22.60 4.78
CA SER A 243 9.40 22.21 5.38
C SER A 243 9.42 20.71 5.69
N VAL A 244 10.62 20.14 5.76
CA VAL A 244 10.82 18.78 6.28
C VAL A 244 10.41 18.75 7.77
N PRO A 245 9.68 17.72 8.24
CA PRO A 245 9.36 17.56 9.66
C PRO A 245 10.64 17.36 10.49
N ASP A 246 10.65 17.86 11.73
CA ASP A 246 11.74 17.58 12.65
C ASP A 246 11.74 16.11 13.07
N VAL A 247 12.74 15.36 12.60
CA VAL A 247 12.96 13.94 12.88
C VAL A 247 14.25 13.71 13.68
N ALA A 248 14.83 14.78 14.23
CA ALA A 248 16.06 14.68 15.01
C ALA A 248 15.83 13.78 16.23
N GLY A 249 16.79 12.90 16.53
CA GLY A 249 16.74 11.96 17.65
C GLY A 249 15.92 10.70 17.43
N LEU A 250 15.20 10.57 16.31
CA LEU A 250 14.45 9.34 15.96
C LEU A 250 15.40 8.28 15.39
N SER A 251 16.11 7.58 16.27
CA SER A 251 17.16 6.62 15.89
C SER A 251 16.64 5.37 15.16
N ALA A 252 15.38 4.99 15.39
CA ALA A 252 14.74 3.87 14.70
C ALA A 252 14.27 4.21 13.27
N LEU A 253 14.12 5.49 12.93
CA LEU A 253 13.53 5.93 11.66
C LEU A 253 14.42 5.54 10.48
N LYS A 254 13.85 4.77 9.54
CA LYS A 254 14.52 4.25 8.34
C LYS A 254 14.02 4.89 7.06
N GLU A 255 12.73 5.13 6.96
CA GLU A 255 12.12 5.64 5.74
C GLU A 255 11.31 6.91 6.01
N LEU A 256 11.63 7.95 5.24
CA LEU A 256 10.91 9.22 5.25
C LEU A 256 10.53 9.59 3.82
N CYS A 257 9.22 9.48 3.52
CA CYS A 257 8.67 9.80 2.22
C CYS A 257 7.93 11.14 2.27
N LEU A 258 8.44 12.12 1.53
CA LEU A 258 7.95 13.51 1.47
C LEU A 258 7.74 13.96 0.01
N GLY A 259 7.63 13.02 -0.93
CA GLY A 259 7.37 13.30 -2.33
C GLY A 259 6.09 14.14 -2.55
N ASP A 260 6.02 14.89 -3.64
CA ASP A 260 4.82 15.67 -4.01
C ASP A 260 4.35 16.63 -2.88
N ASN A 261 5.24 17.53 -2.46
CA ASN A 261 5.01 18.55 -1.44
C ASN A 261 5.47 19.93 -1.94
N ARG A 262 5.61 20.92 -1.04
CA ARG A 262 6.03 22.30 -1.34
C ARG A 262 7.30 22.69 -0.59
N ILE A 263 8.18 21.72 -0.32
CA ILE A 263 9.41 21.93 0.44
C ILE A 263 10.42 22.66 -0.44
N ALA A 264 10.86 23.85 -0.02
CA ALA A 264 11.76 24.70 -0.81
C ALA A 264 13.25 24.58 -0.39
N ALA A 265 13.49 24.20 0.87
CA ALA A 265 14.82 24.06 1.43
C ALA A 265 14.85 22.98 2.52
N ILE A 266 16.05 22.48 2.80
CA ILE A 266 16.33 21.47 3.81
C ILE A 266 17.28 22.06 4.84
N SER A 267 16.93 21.94 6.13
CA SER A 267 17.88 22.18 7.22
C SER A 267 18.56 20.87 7.64
N LEU A 268 19.83 20.89 7.96
CA LEU A 268 20.53 19.69 8.46
C LEU A 268 20.15 19.33 9.90
N SER A 269 19.73 20.32 10.69
CA SER A 269 19.39 20.13 12.10
C SER A 269 18.23 19.14 12.31
N VAL A 270 17.27 19.09 11.37
CA VAL A 270 16.08 18.23 11.47
C VAL A 270 16.40 16.74 11.33
N PHE A 271 17.61 16.38 10.91
CA PHE A 271 18.05 14.99 10.73
C PHE A 271 19.05 14.53 11.80
N GLN A 272 19.42 15.39 12.75
CA GLN A 272 20.49 15.08 13.69
C GLN A 272 20.15 13.85 14.55
N GLY A 273 21.02 12.84 14.53
CA GLY A 273 20.83 11.62 15.33
C GLY A 273 19.77 10.64 14.79
N CYS A 274 19.26 10.84 13.58
CA CYS A 274 18.43 9.85 12.89
C CYS A 274 19.28 8.86 12.08
N SER A 275 18.73 7.69 11.74
CA SER A 275 19.44 6.62 11.03
C SER A 275 18.70 6.21 9.75
N LEU A 276 18.31 7.22 8.97
CA LEU A 276 17.55 7.06 7.72
C LEU A 276 18.34 6.29 6.67
N THR A 277 17.65 5.37 6.00
CA THR A 277 18.13 4.62 4.84
C THR A 277 17.48 5.09 3.55
N THR A 278 16.24 5.58 3.63
CA THR A 278 15.48 6.05 2.47
C THR A 278 14.93 7.45 2.76
N LEU A 279 15.25 8.39 1.88
CA LEU A 279 14.70 9.74 1.88
C LEU A 279 14.14 10.04 0.50
N ASP A 280 12.83 10.21 0.42
CA ASP A 280 12.14 10.64 -0.79
C ASP A 280 11.65 12.07 -0.65
N LEU A 281 12.16 12.94 -1.51
CA LEU A 281 11.87 14.36 -1.63
C LEU A 281 11.51 14.71 -3.09
N ALA A 282 11.07 13.73 -3.89
CA ALA A 282 10.70 13.95 -5.27
C ALA A 282 9.56 14.98 -5.40
N HIS A 283 9.45 15.65 -6.53
CA HIS A 283 8.30 16.54 -6.82
C HIS A 283 8.07 17.60 -5.72
N ASN A 284 9.14 18.31 -5.35
CA ASN A 284 9.13 19.41 -4.39
C ASN A 284 9.65 20.70 -5.06
N GLY A 285 9.87 21.75 -4.27
CA GLY A 285 10.41 23.04 -4.74
C GLY A 285 11.87 23.27 -4.38
N LEU A 286 12.66 22.21 -4.18
CA LEU A 286 14.03 22.34 -3.68
C LEU A 286 14.92 23.04 -4.70
N SER A 287 15.51 24.17 -4.30
CA SER A 287 16.44 24.94 -5.14
C SER A 287 17.89 24.47 -5.01
N HIS A 288 18.25 23.94 -3.84
CA HIS A 288 19.57 23.42 -3.52
C HIS A 288 19.48 22.36 -2.42
N LEU A 289 20.50 21.51 -2.33
CA LEU A 289 20.71 20.61 -1.20
C LEU A 289 21.85 21.18 -0.33
N PRO A 290 21.72 21.15 1.01
CA PRO A 290 22.77 21.64 1.91
C PRO A 290 24.01 20.75 1.86
N GLU A 291 25.19 21.35 2.06
CA GLU A 291 26.44 20.61 2.29
C GLU A 291 26.50 20.11 3.74
N GLY A 292 26.92 18.86 3.96
CA GLY A 292 26.96 18.18 5.24
C GLY A 292 25.94 17.04 5.37
N LEU A 293 25.18 16.72 4.31
CA LEU A 293 24.24 15.59 4.30
C LEU A 293 24.97 14.26 4.55
N SER A 294 26.21 14.13 4.06
CA SER A 294 27.04 12.94 4.27
C SER A 294 27.37 12.67 5.75
N VAL A 295 27.46 13.73 6.56
CA VAL A 295 27.77 13.67 7.99
C VAL A 295 26.52 13.31 8.80
N VAL A 296 25.38 13.91 8.46
CA VAL A 296 24.14 13.74 9.23
C VAL A 296 23.41 12.44 8.85
N LEU A 297 23.50 12.02 7.58
CA LEU A 297 22.82 10.83 7.06
C LEU A 297 23.82 9.79 6.49
N PRO A 298 24.74 9.25 7.31
CA PRO A 298 25.81 8.37 6.83
C PRO A 298 25.34 6.99 6.36
N ASN A 299 24.11 6.59 6.73
CA ASN A 299 23.51 5.30 6.37
C ASN A 299 22.51 5.41 5.21
N LEU A 300 22.39 6.58 4.57
CA LEU A 300 21.42 6.79 3.50
C LEU A 300 21.76 5.92 2.29
N VAL A 301 20.84 5.04 1.92
CA VAL A 301 20.95 4.11 0.79
C VAL A 301 20.25 4.64 -0.44
N ARG A 302 19.08 5.26 -0.26
CA ARG A 302 18.25 5.80 -1.33
C ARG A 302 17.91 7.27 -1.05
N LEU A 303 18.25 8.12 -2.00
CA LEU A 303 17.87 9.53 -2.04
C LEU A 303 17.13 9.81 -3.35
N ASP A 304 15.88 10.21 -3.25
CA ASP A 304 15.10 10.71 -4.38
C ASP A 304 14.89 12.22 -4.23
N VAL A 305 15.46 12.99 -5.15
CA VAL A 305 15.30 14.44 -5.26
C VAL A 305 14.88 14.81 -6.69
N SER A 306 14.26 13.86 -7.40
CA SER A 306 13.77 14.08 -8.76
C SER A 306 12.66 15.13 -8.82
N ALA A 307 12.48 15.76 -9.97
CA ALA A 307 11.46 16.79 -10.21
C ALA A 307 11.46 17.91 -9.15
N ASN A 308 12.63 18.52 -8.96
CA ASN A 308 12.84 19.70 -8.13
C ASN A 308 13.47 20.82 -8.98
N GLU A 309 13.87 21.92 -8.34
CA GLU A 309 14.49 23.09 -8.99
C GLU A 309 16.02 23.11 -8.76
N LEU A 310 16.66 21.95 -8.55
CA LEU A 310 18.08 21.86 -8.25
C LEU A 310 18.94 22.25 -9.45
N THR A 311 19.80 23.25 -9.28
CA THR A 311 20.76 23.67 -10.33
C THR A 311 22.10 22.92 -10.24
N ALA A 312 22.45 22.42 -9.06
CA ALA A 312 23.66 21.67 -8.77
C ALA A 312 23.41 20.67 -7.63
N LEU A 313 24.31 19.69 -7.51
CA LEU A 313 24.33 18.70 -6.43
C LEU A 313 25.61 18.86 -5.60
N PRO A 314 25.56 18.68 -4.27
CA PRO A 314 26.74 18.66 -3.42
C PRO A 314 27.72 17.56 -3.85
N THR A 315 29.02 17.89 -3.90
CA THR A 315 30.06 16.93 -4.32
C THR A 315 30.20 15.76 -3.33
N GLU A 316 29.85 15.99 -2.06
CA GLU A 316 29.87 14.96 -1.02
C GLU A 316 28.97 13.75 -1.31
N LEU A 317 27.90 13.89 -2.11
CA LEU A 317 27.05 12.76 -2.50
C LEU A 317 27.84 11.70 -3.30
N GLY A 318 28.93 12.11 -3.96
CA GLY A 318 29.83 11.19 -4.67
C GLY A 318 30.63 10.29 -3.73
N ILE A 319 31.00 10.77 -2.54
CA ILE A 319 31.82 10.03 -1.56
C ILE A 319 30.99 9.21 -0.56
N MET A 320 29.67 9.42 -0.50
CA MET A 320 28.77 8.64 0.35
C MET A 320 28.78 7.16 -0.05
N ARG A 321 29.39 6.30 0.77
CA ARG A 321 29.53 4.86 0.48
C ARG A 321 28.23 4.09 0.59
N SER A 322 27.35 4.51 1.49
CA SER A 322 26.03 3.89 1.71
C SER A 322 25.07 4.13 0.55
N LEU A 323 25.20 5.28 -0.14
CA LEU A 323 24.25 5.74 -1.14
C LEU A 323 24.34 4.88 -2.41
N GLN A 324 23.33 4.05 -2.63
CA GLN A 324 23.24 3.13 -3.77
C GLN A 324 22.32 3.66 -4.85
N VAL A 325 21.25 4.36 -4.45
CA VAL A 325 20.25 4.90 -5.38
C VAL A 325 20.13 6.40 -5.18
N LEU A 326 20.44 7.15 -6.24
CA LEU A 326 20.30 8.59 -6.31
C LEU A 326 19.46 8.92 -7.54
N MET A 327 18.27 9.46 -7.32
CA MET A 327 17.36 9.90 -8.36
C MET A 327 17.31 11.42 -8.38
N VAL A 328 17.72 12.01 -9.51
CA VAL A 328 17.90 13.46 -9.69
C VAL A 328 17.28 13.96 -10.99
N GLU A 329 16.49 13.11 -11.65
CA GLU A 329 15.86 13.41 -12.94
C GLU A 329 14.95 14.64 -12.82
N ARG A 330 14.67 15.30 -13.96
CA ARG A 330 13.75 16.46 -14.01
C ARG A 330 14.17 17.63 -13.09
N ASN A 331 15.47 17.83 -12.90
CA ASN A 331 16.03 19.03 -12.29
C ASN A 331 16.80 19.85 -13.34
N PRO A 332 16.86 21.19 -13.23
CA PRO A 332 17.65 22.07 -14.09
C PRO A 332 19.17 21.99 -13.80
N LEU A 333 19.73 20.78 -13.70
CA LEU A 333 21.14 20.54 -13.39
C LEU A 333 22.05 21.01 -14.53
N ARG A 334 22.72 22.15 -14.34
CA ARG A 334 23.65 22.71 -15.34
C ARG A 334 25.06 22.12 -15.22
N SER A 335 25.41 21.62 -14.04
CA SER A 335 26.77 21.15 -13.74
C SER A 335 27.03 19.71 -14.20
N ILE A 336 26.00 18.90 -14.44
CA ILE A 336 26.13 17.48 -14.80
C ILE A 336 25.52 17.28 -16.19
N ARG A 337 26.30 16.69 -17.10
CA ARG A 337 25.84 16.45 -18.47
C ARG A 337 24.74 15.38 -18.49
N GLN A 338 23.80 15.53 -19.42
CA GLN A 338 22.62 14.66 -19.50
C GLN A 338 22.94 13.19 -19.77
N ASN A 339 24.02 12.89 -20.49
CA ASN A 339 24.50 11.52 -20.70
C ASN A 339 24.96 10.84 -19.40
N VAL A 340 25.54 11.60 -18.45
CA VAL A 340 25.92 11.11 -17.12
C VAL A 340 24.68 10.86 -16.28
N LEU A 341 23.69 11.74 -16.35
CA LEU A 341 22.40 11.55 -15.67
C LEU A 341 21.70 10.26 -16.17
N ALA A 342 21.70 10.03 -17.48
CA ALA A 342 21.12 8.83 -18.09
C ALA A 342 21.88 7.52 -17.77
N ALA A 343 23.17 7.60 -17.46
CA ALA A 343 23.99 6.45 -17.06
C ALA A 343 23.70 5.97 -15.62
N GLY A 344 22.87 6.71 -14.86
CA GLY A 344 22.39 6.32 -13.54
C GLY A 344 23.32 6.72 -12.39
N THR A 345 22.99 6.25 -11.19
CA THR A 345 23.57 6.71 -9.92
C THR A 345 25.09 6.63 -9.86
N ASN A 346 25.70 5.52 -10.31
CA ASN A 346 27.15 5.34 -10.19
C ASN A 346 27.95 6.36 -11.01
N ALA A 347 27.50 6.66 -12.24
CA ALA A 347 28.16 7.66 -13.09
C ALA A 347 28.05 9.08 -12.50
N ILE A 348 26.89 9.41 -11.93
CA ILE A 348 26.68 10.69 -11.22
C ILE A 348 27.62 10.78 -10.02
N LYS A 349 27.68 9.73 -9.19
CA LYS A 349 28.56 9.69 -8.02
C LYS A 349 30.04 9.82 -8.40
N GLU A 350 30.47 9.19 -9.49
CA GLU A 350 31.85 9.27 -9.95
C GLU A 350 32.23 10.70 -10.36
N VAL A 351 31.37 11.39 -11.12
CA VAL A 351 31.59 12.80 -11.51
C VAL A 351 31.59 13.73 -10.30
N LEU A 352 30.72 13.49 -9.32
CA LEU A 352 30.68 14.27 -8.07
C LEU A 352 31.94 14.02 -7.21
N ALA A 353 32.38 12.76 -7.12
CA ALA A 353 33.58 12.38 -6.38
C ALA A 353 34.86 12.98 -6.99
N GLN A 354 34.97 13.03 -8.33
CA GLN A 354 36.10 13.67 -9.02
C GLN A 354 36.17 15.18 -8.77
N ARG A 355 35.04 15.83 -8.49
CA ARG A 355 34.94 17.27 -8.20
C ARG A 355 35.01 17.57 -6.71
N HIS A 356 35.06 16.56 -5.85
CA HIS A 356 35.07 16.75 -4.42
C HIS A 356 36.43 17.30 -3.98
N VAL A 357 36.41 18.49 -3.42
CA VAL A 357 37.56 19.07 -2.71
C VAL A 357 37.32 18.81 -1.23
N PRO A 358 38.17 17.99 -0.56
CA PRO A 358 38.05 17.79 0.87
C PRO A 358 38.20 19.15 1.57
N THR A 359 37.17 19.59 2.28
CA THR A 359 37.28 20.72 3.19
C THR A 359 38.11 20.29 4.40
N ALA A 360 39.44 20.41 4.27
CA ALA A 360 40.37 20.26 5.38
C ALA A 360 41.25 21.51 5.49
N SER A 361 41.17 22.14 6.67
CA SER A 361 42.11 23.08 7.27
C SER A 361 42.40 24.39 6.53
N ALA A 362 42.06 25.50 7.23
CA ALA A 362 42.64 26.82 7.00
C ALA A 362 44.17 26.72 6.73
N PRO A 363 44.71 27.45 5.74
CA PRO A 363 46.15 27.48 5.55
C PRO A 363 46.75 28.39 6.61
N ASN A 364 47.47 27.79 7.56
CA ASN A 364 48.47 28.48 8.34
C ASN A 364 49.51 29.08 7.39
N THR A 365 49.67 30.40 7.53
CA THR A 365 50.82 31.22 7.12
C THR A 365 52.16 30.51 7.24
N VAL A 366 53.03 30.64 6.23
CA VAL A 366 54.46 31.07 6.33
C VAL A 366 54.98 31.34 4.89
N SER A 367 55.23 32.63 4.61
CA SER A 367 56.36 33.26 3.88
C SER A 367 56.75 32.77 2.47
N GLN A 368 56.92 33.61 1.44
CA GLN A 368 57.81 34.78 1.31
C GLN A 368 57.53 35.53 -0.05
N PRO A 369 58.18 36.68 -0.37
CA PRO A 369 57.42 37.91 -0.62
C PRO A 369 57.69 38.66 -1.96
N VAL A 370 56.97 39.78 -2.11
CA VAL A 370 57.23 41.00 -2.92
C VAL A 370 57.26 40.89 -4.47
N ALA A 371 56.25 41.47 -5.10
CA ALA A 371 56.45 42.56 -6.06
C ALA A 371 55.19 43.44 -6.13
N SER A 372 55.41 44.72 -5.87
CA SER A 372 54.52 45.87 -5.89
C SER A 372 53.85 46.13 -7.23
N GLU A 373 52.62 46.65 -7.23
CA GLU A 373 52.28 47.92 -7.90
C GLU A 373 50.83 48.37 -7.62
N SER A 374 50.77 49.51 -6.91
CA SER A 374 49.86 50.66 -7.11
C SER A 374 48.33 50.46 -7.06
N VAL A 375 47.60 50.93 -6.02
CA VAL A 375 47.22 52.32 -5.62
C VAL A 375 45.73 52.57 -5.88
N CYS A 376 45.13 53.27 -4.91
CA CYS A 376 43.78 53.88 -4.81
C CYS A 376 42.64 52.95 -4.36
N THR A 377 42.25 52.92 -3.07
CA THR A 377 41.41 53.91 -2.33
C THR A 377 40.13 54.23 -3.12
N THR A 378 38.90 54.10 -2.62
CA THR A 378 38.34 54.23 -1.27
C THR A 378 36.83 54.03 -1.45
N THR A 379 36.13 53.35 -0.55
CA THR A 379 34.77 53.79 -0.17
C THR A 379 34.42 53.32 1.23
N VAL A 380 34.07 54.31 2.02
CA VAL A 380 33.60 54.27 3.40
C VAL A 380 32.14 53.80 3.42
N GLU A 381 31.81 53.12 4.51
CA GLU A 381 30.49 52.63 4.92
C GLU A 381 29.58 53.79 5.44
N PRO A 382 28.37 53.58 5.97
CA PRO A 382 27.13 54.10 5.40
C PRO A 382 26.42 55.17 6.27
N VAL A 383 25.21 55.61 5.86
CA VAL A 383 23.97 55.73 6.67
C VAL A 383 23.03 56.89 6.24
N ALA A 384 21.74 56.52 6.09
CA ALA A 384 20.48 57.24 6.34
C ALA A 384 19.80 58.21 5.32
N MET A 385 18.60 57.76 4.90
CA MET A 385 17.26 58.39 4.94
C MET A 385 16.96 59.69 4.17
N SER A 386 15.95 59.65 3.26
CA SER A 386 14.53 60.02 3.51
C SER A 386 13.77 60.55 2.26
N HIS A 387 12.52 60.04 2.10
CA HIS A 387 11.27 60.71 1.65
C HIS A 387 11.15 61.24 0.19
N ASP A 388 10.02 61.26 -0.52
CA ASP A 388 8.67 60.67 -0.43
C ASP A 388 7.89 60.99 -1.73
N ASN A 389 6.70 60.38 -1.89
CA ASN A 389 5.52 60.76 -2.70
C ASN A 389 5.50 60.50 -4.22
N MET A 390 4.40 60.10 -4.88
CA MET A 390 3.02 59.57 -4.64
C MET A 390 2.35 59.56 -6.07
N PRO A 391 1.06 59.26 -6.32
CA PRO A 391 0.05 58.43 -5.63
C PRO A 391 -0.72 57.48 -6.58
N LEU A 392 -1.55 56.58 -6.03
CA LEU A 392 -2.67 55.91 -6.73
C LEU A 392 -3.92 55.93 -5.85
N LYS A 393 -5.05 56.37 -6.42
CA LYS A 393 -6.40 56.33 -5.83
C LYS A 393 -7.19 55.13 -6.37
N SER A 394 -7.89 54.47 -5.46
CA SER A 394 -8.83 53.36 -5.67
C SER A 394 -10.25 53.84 -6.00
N THR A 395 -10.98 53.08 -6.81
CA THR A 395 -12.46 52.99 -6.73
C THR A 395 -12.99 51.61 -7.17
N LYS A 396 -13.58 50.91 -6.19
CA LYS A 396 -14.86 50.16 -6.15
C LYS A 396 -15.34 49.23 -7.30
N ASN A 397 -15.74 48.04 -6.82
CA ASN A 397 -16.95 47.25 -7.11
C ASN A 397 -17.06 46.43 -8.41
N GLY A 398 -17.46 45.16 -8.22
CA GLY A 398 -18.60 44.59 -8.97
C GLY A 398 -18.34 43.32 -9.78
N GLN A 399 -18.80 42.19 -9.20
CA GLN A 399 -19.56 41.11 -9.85
C GLN A 399 -19.03 40.36 -11.10
N GLN A 400 -19.03 39.03 -10.91
CA GLN A 400 -19.58 37.97 -11.76
C GLN A 400 -18.92 37.59 -13.11
N ALA A 401 -18.89 36.25 -13.23
CA ALA A 401 -19.03 35.43 -14.43
C ALA A 401 -17.82 35.24 -15.37
N ALA A 402 -17.37 33.97 -15.38
CA ALA A 402 -16.92 33.12 -16.50
C ALA A 402 -16.13 33.70 -17.67
N PRO A 403 -15.15 32.93 -18.18
CA PRO A 403 -14.86 32.96 -19.60
C PRO A 403 -14.95 31.57 -20.26
N LEU A 404 -15.71 31.52 -21.36
CA LEU A 404 -15.43 30.66 -22.50
C LEU A 404 -14.39 31.35 -23.39
N ILE A 405 -13.36 30.57 -23.75
CA ILE A 405 -12.69 30.44 -25.05
C ILE A 405 -12.53 31.70 -25.92
N THR A 406 -11.28 32.08 -26.20
CA THR A 406 -10.62 32.05 -27.54
C THR A 406 -9.45 33.05 -27.58
N ALA A 407 -8.29 32.58 -28.05
CA ALA A 407 -7.37 33.24 -28.99
C ALA A 407 -5.99 32.57 -28.86
N SER A 408 -5.59 31.72 -29.81
CA SER A 408 -4.94 32.10 -31.08
C SER A 408 -3.50 32.55 -30.88
N GLN A 409 -2.54 31.75 -31.36
CA GLN A 409 -1.27 32.21 -31.93
C GLN A 409 -0.58 31.07 -32.71
N PRO A 410 0.35 31.37 -33.64
CA PRO A 410 0.01 31.43 -35.06
C PRO A 410 0.74 30.40 -35.93
N ASN A 411 0.23 30.27 -37.16
CA ASN A 411 0.82 29.55 -38.28
C ASN A 411 2.27 29.97 -38.56
N LEU A 412 3.16 28.98 -38.66
CA LEU A 412 4.27 28.97 -39.60
C LEU A 412 4.12 27.74 -40.49
N ASN A 413 3.89 28.04 -41.76
CA ASN A 413 3.57 27.11 -42.82
C ASN A 413 4.88 26.71 -43.53
N CYS A 414 5.24 25.42 -43.50
CA CYS A 414 6.11 24.82 -44.51
C CYS A 414 5.49 23.48 -44.92
N GLY A 415 5.11 23.39 -46.18
CA GLY A 415 4.30 22.31 -46.74
C GLY A 415 5.06 21.00 -46.94
N GLY A 416 4.27 19.94 -47.00
CA GLY A 416 4.67 18.59 -47.39
C GLY A 416 3.48 17.67 -47.20
N GLY A 417 2.82 17.31 -48.29
CA GLY A 417 1.56 16.55 -48.28
C GLY A 417 1.66 15.20 -47.60
N GLY A 418 0.64 14.90 -46.80
CA GLY A 418 0.30 13.61 -46.23
C GLY A 418 -1.03 13.78 -45.53
N ASP A 419 -2.03 12.97 -45.88
CA ASP A 419 -3.38 13.02 -45.32
C ASP A 419 -3.37 13.16 -43.79
N PRO A 420 -4.23 14.00 -43.19
CA PRO A 420 -4.30 14.09 -41.75
C PRO A 420 -4.88 12.78 -41.21
N VAL A 421 -4.00 11.95 -40.63
CA VAL A 421 -4.39 10.91 -39.69
C VAL A 421 -5.18 11.61 -38.60
N VAL A 422 -6.49 11.35 -38.55
CA VAL A 422 -7.38 11.79 -37.47
C VAL A 422 -6.77 11.29 -36.17
N LYS A 423 -6.12 12.17 -35.41
CA LYS A 423 -5.63 11.85 -34.06
C LYS A 423 -6.87 11.61 -33.20
N LYS A 424 -7.18 10.34 -32.91
CA LYS A 424 -8.07 9.98 -31.81
C LYS A 424 -7.50 10.59 -30.53
N GLU A 425 -8.21 11.53 -29.93
CA GLU A 425 -7.84 12.07 -28.62
C GLU A 425 -8.21 11.03 -27.55
N PHE A 426 -7.20 10.35 -27.01
CA PHE A 426 -7.38 9.45 -25.87
C PHE A 426 -7.38 10.26 -24.57
N GLN A 427 -8.39 10.04 -23.72
CA GLN A 427 -8.52 10.71 -22.42
C GLN A 427 -7.68 10.06 -21.31
N VAL A 428 -6.82 9.10 -21.65
CA VAL A 428 -5.91 8.43 -20.70
C VAL A 428 -4.56 9.14 -20.65
N PRO A 429 -3.93 9.26 -19.46
CA PRO A 429 -2.66 9.96 -19.31
C PRO A 429 -1.53 9.24 -20.08
N LEU A 430 -0.67 10.03 -20.72
CA LEU A 430 0.48 9.54 -21.50
C LEU A 430 1.53 8.87 -20.60
N THR A 431 2.38 8.03 -21.22
CA THR A 431 3.54 7.43 -20.55
C THR A 431 4.42 8.50 -19.93
N ASN A 432 4.86 8.27 -18.69
CA ASN A 432 5.92 9.09 -18.11
C ASN A 432 7.30 8.69 -18.68
N PRO A 433 8.35 9.50 -18.48
CA PRO A 433 9.71 9.19 -18.93
C PRO A 433 10.33 7.93 -18.29
N ALA A 434 9.82 7.48 -17.14
CA ALA A 434 10.22 6.23 -16.49
C ALA A 434 9.56 4.99 -17.12
N GLY A 435 8.71 5.17 -18.14
CA GLY A 435 7.99 4.09 -18.81
C GLY A 435 6.82 3.52 -18.01
N LEU A 436 6.30 4.27 -17.03
CA LEU A 436 5.08 3.93 -16.30
C LEU A 436 3.87 4.54 -17.01
N LEU A 437 2.91 3.67 -17.28
CA LEU A 437 1.62 3.99 -17.85
C LEU A 437 0.55 3.68 -16.80
N ASN A 438 0.00 4.70 -16.16
CA ASN A 438 -1.04 4.52 -15.15
C ASN A 438 -2.42 4.85 -15.72
N TRP A 439 -3.16 3.81 -16.09
CA TRP A 439 -4.52 3.87 -16.62
C TRP A 439 -5.53 3.25 -15.67
N SER A 440 -5.21 3.18 -14.38
CA SER A 440 -6.12 2.73 -13.33
C SER A 440 -7.22 3.76 -13.12
N GLU A 441 -8.41 3.31 -12.75
CA GLU A 441 -9.53 4.20 -12.41
C GLU A 441 -9.70 4.29 -10.88
N PRO A 442 -10.23 5.41 -10.36
CA PRO A 442 -10.56 5.54 -8.95
C PRO A 442 -11.69 4.56 -8.57
N ALA A 443 -11.65 4.07 -7.33
CA ALA A 443 -12.50 2.99 -6.79
C ALA A 443 -14.02 3.19 -6.85
N ARG A 444 -14.51 4.35 -7.27
CA ARG A 444 -15.94 4.68 -7.39
C ARG A 444 -16.21 5.53 -8.63
N GLY A 445 -16.36 4.89 -9.78
CA GLY A 445 -16.87 5.52 -11.01
C GLY A 445 -17.08 4.52 -12.14
N THR A 446 -18.02 4.79 -13.05
CA THR A 446 -17.92 4.26 -14.42
C THR A 446 -16.60 4.76 -15.00
N PRO A 447 -15.84 3.93 -15.75
CA PRO A 447 -14.53 4.33 -16.25
C PRO A 447 -14.62 5.69 -16.94
N THR A 448 -13.98 6.69 -16.34
CA THR A 448 -14.09 8.10 -16.74
C THR A 448 -13.29 8.38 -18.00
N SER A 449 -12.25 7.56 -18.22
CA SER A 449 -11.44 7.54 -19.44
C SER A 449 -11.75 6.30 -20.29
N SER A 450 -11.83 6.46 -21.61
CA SER A 450 -11.93 5.34 -22.54
C SER A 450 -10.55 4.74 -22.81
N LEU A 451 -10.37 3.45 -22.53
CA LEU A 451 -9.19 2.71 -23.01
C LEU A 451 -9.23 2.57 -24.54
N PRO A 452 -8.06 2.40 -25.18
CA PRO A 452 -7.99 1.91 -26.56
C PRO A 452 -8.74 0.58 -26.72
N ALA A 453 -9.06 0.21 -27.97
CA ALA A 453 -9.63 -1.10 -28.25
C ALA A 453 -8.73 -2.19 -27.67
N LEU A 454 -9.32 -3.09 -26.87
CA LEU A 454 -8.57 -4.05 -26.06
C LEU A 454 -7.68 -4.98 -26.90
N ASP A 455 -8.04 -5.21 -28.17
CA ASP A 455 -7.36 -6.15 -29.07
C ASP A 455 -6.44 -5.47 -30.11
N ASP A 456 -6.28 -4.14 -30.08
CA ASP A 456 -5.50 -3.39 -31.08
C ASP A 456 -4.13 -2.94 -30.53
N GLU A 457 -3.06 -3.66 -30.87
CA GLU A 457 -1.69 -3.34 -30.43
C GLU A 457 -1.22 -1.94 -30.90
N ILE A 458 -1.66 -1.47 -32.08
CA ILE A 458 -1.25 -0.18 -32.64
C ILE A 458 -1.92 0.96 -31.89
N GLU A 459 -3.21 0.82 -31.57
CA GLU A 459 -3.95 1.83 -30.81
C GLU A 459 -3.40 1.99 -29.39
N TRP A 460 -2.96 0.89 -28.76
CA TRP A 460 -2.28 0.93 -27.46
C TRP A 460 -0.93 1.65 -27.54
N LEU A 461 -0.14 1.40 -28.58
CA LEU A 461 1.14 2.10 -28.80
C LEU A 461 0.91 3.61 -28.99
N GLN A 462 -0.07 4.00 -29.82
CA GLN A 462 -0.42 5.40 -30.06
C GLN A 462 -0.93 6.10 -28.80
N ALA A 463 -1.86 5.47 -28.06
CA ALA A 463 -2.43 6.02 -26.84
C ALA A 463 -1.41 6.11 -25.71
N SER A 464 -0.41 5.22 -25.68
CA SER A 464 0.65 5.29 -24.68
C SER A 464 1.59 6.48 -24.86
N GLY A 465 1.69 7.05 -26.08
CA GLY A 465 2.69 8.06 -26.41
C GLY A 465 4.12 7.52 -26.45
N ALA A 466 4.30 6.20 -26.53
CA ALA A 466 5.61 5.58 -26.61
C ALA A 466 6.34 6.03 -27.90
N SER A 467 7.58 6.47 -27.75
CA SER A 467 8.48 6.84 -28.84
C SER A 467 9.72 5.92 -28.80
N SER A 468 10.58 5.97 -29.81
CA SER A 468 11.84 5.22 -29.84
C SER A 468 12.73 5.47 -28.62
N THR A 469 12.52 6.57 -27.89
CA THR A 469 13.26 6.98 -26.69
C THR A 469 12.61 6.56 -25.36
N VAL A 470 11.31 6.26 -25.31
CA VAL A 470 10.58 5.92 -24.07
C VAL A 470 9.97 4.53 -24.20
N GLN A 471 10.55 3.56 -23.48
CA GLN A 471 10.07 2.19 -23.42
C GLN A 471 9.09 2.01 -22.26
N ILE A 472 7.91 1.43 -22.53
CA ILE A 472 6.94 1.11 -21.48
C ILE A 472 7.44 -0.08 -20.67
N ARG A 473 7.67 0.15 -19.37
CA ARG A 473 8.17 -0.84 -18.41
C ARG A 473 7.14 -1.24 -17.38
N SER A 474 6.17 -0.39 -17.09
CA SER A 474 5.17 -0.65 -16.05
C SER A 474 3.80 -0.17 -16.51
N VAL A 475 2.79 -1.01 -16.39
CA VAL A 475 1.41 -0.68 -16.75
C VAL A 475 0.49 -0.97 -15.57
N MET A 476 -0.27 0.04 -15.15
CA MET A 476 -1.27 -0.05 -14.09
C MET A 476 -2.66 0.07 -14.71
N LEU A 477 -3.47 -0.96 -14.55
CA LEU A 477 -4.83 -1.10 -15.08
C LEU A 477 -5.80 -1.56 -13.99
N GLU A 478 -5.60 -1.07 -12.77
CA GLU A 478 -6.44 -1.44 -11.63
C GLU A 478 -7.87 -0.85 -11.78
N GLN A 479 -8.87 -1.61 -11.33
CA GLN A 479 -10.27 -1.14 -11.21
C GLN A 479 -10.94 -0.72 -12.53
N ARG A 480 -10.52 -1.32 -13.66
CA ARG A 480 -11.05 -1.01 -15.01
C ARG A 480 -12.26 -1.83 -15.42
N MET A 481 -12.75 -2.72 -14.56
CA MET A 481 -13.90 -3.60 -14.83
C MET A 481 -13.70 -4.50 -16.06
N LEU A 482 -12.45 -4.79 -16.42
CA LEU A 482 -12.09 -5.57 -17.60
C LEU A 482 -12.58 -7.00 -17.45
N LYS A 483 -13.38 -7.47 -18.41
CA LYS A 483 -13.84 -8.87 -18.48
C LYS A 483 -12.87 -9.78 -19.24
N LYS A 484 -12.11 -9.20 -20.17
CA LYS A 484 -11.13 -9.90 -21.02
C LYS A 484 -9.77 -9.24 -20.87
N PHE A 485 -8.72 -10.04 -21.04
CA PHE A 485 -7.36 -9.53 -21.06
C PHE A 485 -7.15 -8.61 -22.27
N PRO A 486 -6.59 -7.40 -22.09
CA PRO A 486 -6.28 -6.51 -23.20
C PRO A 486 -5.07 -6.99 -23.99
N ARG A 487 -5.30 -7.61 -25.16
CA ARG A 487 -4.23 -8.08 -26.06
C ARG A 487 -3.38 -6.93 -26.60
N GLY A 488 -3.89 -5.70 -26.66
CA GLY A 488 -3.11 -4.53 -27.04
C GLY A 488 -1.87 -4.29 -26.16
N LEU A 489 -1.83 -4.83 -24.93
CA LEU A 489 -0.63 -4.82 -24.07
C LEU A 489 0.57 -5.52 -24.70
N PHE A 490 0.36 -6.43 -25.65
CA PHE A 490 1.43 -7.15 -26.32
C PHE A 490 2.32 -6.23 -27.18
N ALA A 491 1.87 -5.02 -27.49
CA ALA A 491 2.70 -3.96 -28.06
C ALA A 491 3.96 -3.68 -27.21
N PHE A 492 3.88 -3.93 -25.90
CA PHE A 492 4.96 -3.69 -24.93
C PHE A 492 5.64 -4.98 -24.44
N ALA A 493 5.39 -6.11 -25.10
CA ALA A 493 5.81 -7.43 -24.61
C ALA A 493 7.33 -7.56 -24.36
N ALA A 494 8.15 -6.87 -25.15
CA ALA A 494 9.61 -6.92 -25.05
C ALA A 494 10.21 -6.04 -23.93
N THR A 495 9.42 -5.12 -23.37
CA THR A 495 9.91 -4.09 -22.42
C THR A 495 9.18 -4.11 -21.08
N LEU A 496 7.95 -4.63 -21.04
CA LEU A 496 7.10 -4.64 -19.85
C LEU A 496 7.69 -5.53 -18.75
N SER A 497 7.86 -4.92 -17.56
CA SER A 497 8.42 -5.55 -16.37
C SER A 497 7.43 -5.65 -15.22
N THR A 498 6.44 -4.74 -15.15
CA THR A 498 5.41 -4.74 -14.12
C THR A 498 4.04 -4.57 -14.76
N LEU A 499 3.09 -5.44 -14.42
CA LEU A 499 1.71 -5.37 -14.88
C LEU A 499 0.77 -5.54 -13.70
N ASN A 500 -0.02 -4.51 -13.42
CA ASN A 500 -1.08 -4.56 -12.42
C ASN A 500 -2.45 -4.59 -13.12
N LEU A 501 -3.14 -5.71 -13.00
CA LEU A 501 -4.49 -5.97 -13.49
C LEU A 501 -5.45 -6.27 -12.33
N SER A 502 -5.11 -5.85 -11.11
CA SER A 502 -5.91 -6.13 -9.93
C SER A 502 -7.29 -5.45 -9.97
N CYS A 503 -8.22 -5.96 -9.18
CA CYS A 503 -9.58 -5.44 -9.02
C CYS A 503 -10.34 -5.31 -10.36
N ASN A 504 -10.15 -6.26 -11.27
CA ASN A 504 -10.88 -6.36 -12.53
C ASN A 504 -11.89 -7.53 -12.49
N ARG A 505 -12.38 -7.96 -13.65
CA ARG A 505 -13.34 -9.06 -13.80
C ARG A 505 -12.84 -10.12 -14.80
N LEU A 506 -11.52 -10.29 -14.88
CA LEU A 506 -10.90 -11.21 -15.83
C LEU A 506 -11.27 -12.65 -15.47
N THR A 507 -11.79 -13.39 -16.44
CA THR A 507 -12.15 -14.81 -16.26
C THR A 507 -11.03 -15.75 -16.71
N GLU A 508 -10.19 -15.30 -17.65
CA GLU A 508 -9.08 -16.07 -18.22
C GLU A 508 -7.94 -15.14 -18.66
N LEU A 509 -6.76 -15.73 -18.83
CA LEU A 509 -5.59 -15.10 -19.46
C LEU A 509 -5.30 -15.78 -20.81
N PRO A 510 -4.76 -15.06 -21.80
CA PRO A 510 -4.43 -15.63 -23.11
C PRO A 510 -3.21 -16.56 -23.06
N GLU A 511 -3.15 -17.56 -23.94
CA GLU A 511 -1.97 -18.42 -24.12
C GLU A 511 -0.72 -17.65 -24.64
N ASP A 512 -0.92 -16.46 -25.21
CA ASP A 512 0.18 -15.62 -25.67
C ASP A 512 0.85 -14.82 -24.54
N ILE A 513 0.43 -14.99 -23.28
CA ILE A 513 0.99 -14.29 -22.11
C ILE A 513 2.50 -14.51 -21.95
N SER A 514 3.02 -15.64 -22.45
CA SER A 514 4.44 -15.96 -22.49
C SER A 514 5.29 -14.97 -23.31
N ARG A 515 4.67 -14.15 -24.18
CA ARG A 515 5.36 -13.08 -24.93
C ARG A 515 6.02 -12.04 -24.01
N PHE A 516 5.56 -11.88 -22.77
CA PHE A 516 6.10 -10.92 -21.81
C PHE A 516 7.43 -11.38 -21.17
N VAL A 517 8.48 -11.46 -21.99
CA VAL A 517 9.77 -12.06 -21.62
C VAL A 517 10.51 -11.34 -20.49
N LYS A 518 10.19 -10.08 -20.18
CA LYS A 518 10.81 -9.31 -19.08
C LYS A 518 9.92 -9.09 -17.86
N LEU A 519 8.74 -9.70 -17.84
CA LEU A 519 7.76 -9.48 -16.77
C LEU A 519 8.30 -10.04 -15.45
N ALA A 520 8.49 -9.16 -14.48
CA ALA A 520 8.98 -9.47 -13.14
C ALA A 520 7.83 -9.48 -12.11
N ILE A 521 6.87 -8.58 -12.24
CA ILE A 521 5.75 -8.44 -11.29
C ILE A 521 4.43 -8.51 -12.04
N LEU A 522 3.56 -9.44 -11.64
CA LEU A 522 2.21 -9.58 -12.15
C LEU A 522 1.21 -9.61 -10.99
N ASP A 523 0.37 -8.58 -10.93
CA ASP A 523 -0.72 -8.48 -9.95
C ASP A 523 -2.07 -8.75 -10.61
N LEU A 524 -2.69 -9.87 -10.25
CA LEU A 524 -4.00 -10.32 -10.72
C LEU A 524 -5.01 -10.41 -9.58
N THR A 525 -4.71 -9.78 -8.44
CA THR A 525 -5.54 -9.79 -7.23
C THR A 525 -6.98 -9.37 -7.53
N ARG A 526 -7.98 -10.03 -6.93
CA ARG A 526 -9.41 -9.73 -7.09
C ARG A 526 -9.86 -9.72 -8.56
N ASN A 527 -9.68 -10.85 -9.22
CA ASN A 527 -10.27 -11.15 -10.53
C ASN A 527 -11.20 -12.38 -10.42
N GLN A 528 -11.63 -12.95 -11.55
CA GLN A 528 -12.52 -14.11 -11.61
C GLN A 528 -11.83 -15.32 -12.27
N LEU A 529 -10.49 -15.39 -12.16
CA LEU A 529 -9.71 -16.47 -12.77
C LEU A 529 -10.00 -17.80 -12.08
N ARG A 530 -10.26 -18.83 -12.89
CA ARG A 530 -10.39 -20.22 -12.42
C ARG A 530 -9.15 -21.06 -12.66
N THR A 531 -8.36 -20.71 -13.66
CA THR A 531 -7.12 -21.40 -13.99
C THR A 531 -6.16 -20.45 -14.70
N LEU A 532 -4.95 -20.93 -14.98
CA LEU A 532 -3.91 -20.21 -15.71
C LEU A 532 -3.54 -21.00 -16.99
N PRO A 533 -3.21 -20.31 -18.10
CA PRO A 533 -2.86 -20.94 -19.36
C PRO A 533 -1.56 -21.74 -19.28
N SER A 534 -1.42 -22.77 -20.11
CA SER A 534 -0.28 -23.71 -20.03
C SER A 534 1.08 -23.04 -20.30
N SER A 535 1.09 -22.09 -21.24
CA SER A 535 2.21 -21.22 -21.60
C SER A 535 2.73 -20.32 -20.46
N PHE A 536 1.96 -20.13 -19.39
CA PHE A 536 2.33 -19.25 -18.27
C PHE A 536 3.63 -19.71 -17.58
N SER A 537 3.90 -21.01 -17.61
CA SER A 537 5.16 -21.61 -17.13
C SER A 537 6.43 -21.06 -17.79
N GLN A 538 6.31 -20.45 -18.98
CA GLN A 538 7.43 -19.91 -19.76
C GLN A 538 7.93 -18.54 -19.29
N LEU A 539 7.27 -17.90 -18.33
CA LEU A 539 7.66 -16.59 -17.79
C LEU A 539 8.90 -16.69 -16.89
N SER A 540 10.08 -16.76 -17.50
CA SER A 540 11.36 -17.03 -16.83
C SER A 540 11.92 -15.89 -15.96
N HIS A 541 11.34 -14.68 -16.05
CA HIS A 541 11.78 -13.51 -15.30
C HIS A 541 10.80 -13.09 -14.19
N LEU A 542 9.67 -13.80 -14.04
CA LEU A 542 8.64 -13.44 -13.08
C LEU A 542 9.12 -13.79 -11.66
N THR A 543 9.22 -12.77 -10.82
CA THR A 543 9.64 -12.89 -9.41
C THR A 543 8.46 -12.78 -8.46
N THR A 544 7.46 -11.97 -8.79
CA THR A 544 6.28 -11.74 -7.94
C THR A 544 5.00 -12.03 -8.72
N LEU A 545 4.21 -12.96 -8.18
CA LEU A 545 2.89 -13.31 -8.69
C LEU A 545 1.86 -13.22 -7.57
N LYS A 546 0.85 -12.36 -7.76
CA LYS A 546 -0.27 -12.21 -6.85
C LYS A 546 -1.56 -12.64 -7.53
N LEU A 547 -2.20 -13.67 -6.97
CA LEU A 547 -3.44 -14.27 -7.45
C LEU A 547 -4.57 -14.16 -6.42
N ASP A 548 -4.37 -13.37 -5.36
CA ASP A 548 -5.29 -13.31 -4.23
C ASP A 548 -6.73 -13.02 -4.66
N TYR A 549 -7.70 -13.62 -3.97
CA TYR A 549 -9.13 -13.44 -4.25
C TYR A 549 -9.54 -13.81 -5.70
N ASN A 550 -8.98 -14.90 -6.25
CA ASN A 550 -9.44 -15.52 -7.49
C ASN A 550 -10.01 -16.92 -7.23
N PRO A 551 -11.16 -17.31 -7.80
CA PRO A 551 -11.77 -18.61 -7.55
C PRO A 551 -11.07 -19.76 -8.31
N LEU A 552 -9.77 -19.96 -8.08
CA LEU A 552 -8.95 -20.99 -8.74
C LEU A 552 -9.46 -22.41 -8.43
N GLY A 553 -9.84 -22.67 -7.17
CA GLY A 553 -10.53 -23.90 -6.77
C GLY A 553 -9.79 -25.19 -7.17
N THR A 554 -10.55 -26.19 -7.65
CA THR A 554 -10.03 -27.49 -8.10
C THR A 554 -9.61 -27.52 -9.57
N GLU A 555 -9.91 -26.47 -10.34
CA GLU A 555 -9.56 -26.35 -11.77
C GLU A 555 -8.12 -25.83 -11.96
N PHE A 556 -7.46 -25.47 -10.86
CA PHE A 556 -6.08 -25.02 -10.86
C PHE A 556 -5.10 -26.16 -11.14
N SER A 557 -4.33 -26.02 -12.23
CA SER A 557 -3.25 -26.94 -12.55
C SER A 557 -1.95 -26.50 -11.89
N GLU A 558 -1.43 -27.34 -10.98
CA GLU A 558 -0.13 -27.10 -10.34
C GLU A 558 1.01 -27.00 -11.37
N VAL A 559 0.91 -27.71 -12.49
CA VAL A 559 1.96 -27.73 -13.53
C VAL A 559 2.23 -26.32 -14.07
N THR A 560 1.24 -25.44 -14.05
CA THR A 560 1.35 -24.11 -14.66
C THR A 560 2.33 -23.18 -13.93
N ILE A 561 2.33 -23.18 -12.59
CA ILE A 561 3.21 -22.31 -11.78
C ILE A 561 4.50 -23.05 -11.39
N PHE A 562 4.38 -24.33 -11.06
CA PHE A 562 5.45 -25.11 -10.43
C PHE A 562 6.37 -25.84 -11.42
N SER A 563 6.29 -25.51 -12.72
CA SER A 563 7.19 -26.04 -13.74
C SER A 563 8.24 -25.00 -14.15
N PRO A 564 9.49 -25.40 -14.45
CA PRO A 564 10.47 -24.53 -15.07
C PRO A 564 10.02 -24.04 -16.46
N PRO A 565 10.44 -22.84 -16.91
CA PRO A 565 11.38 -21.94 -16.25
C PRO A 565 10.81 -21.09 -15.10
N LEU A 566 9.50 -20.88 -15.02
CA LEU A 566 8.87 -20.01 -14.02
C LEU A 566 9.18 -20.40 -12.56
N ALA A 567 9.18 -21.71 -12.26
CA ALA A 567 9.49 -22.22 -10.93
C ALA A 567 10.88 -21.76 -10.40
N ASN A 568 11.84 -21.52 -11.31
CA ASN A 568 13.20 -21.12 -10.96
C ASN A 568 13.35 -19.62 -10.67
N SER A 569 12.38 -18.79 -11.08
CA SER A 569 12.46 -17.33 -10.98
C SER A 569 11.59 -16.74 -9.87
N LEU A 570 10.51 -17.41 -9.48
CA LEU A 570 9.56 -16.90 -8.50
C LEU A 570 10.16 -16.78 -7.10
N GLU A 571 10.02 -15.60 -6.51
CA GLU A 571 10.43 -15.25 -5.14
C GLU A 571 9.22 -15.06 -4.21
N HIS A 572 8.13 -14.52 -4.75
CA HIS A 572 6.92 -14.20 -4.02
C HIS A 572 5.70 -14.77 -4.77
N LEU A 573 4.98 -15.69 -4.12
CA LEU A 573 3.72 -16.25 -4.62
C LEU A 573 2.62 -16.02 -3.59
N SER A 574 1.59 -15.29 -3.99
CA SER A 574 0.41 -15.02 -3.16
C SER A 574 -0.83 -15.62 -3.80
N MET A 575 -1.51 -16.52 -3.08
CA MET A 575 -2.74 -17.20 -3.49
C MET A 575 -3.74 -17.21 -2.33
N ARG A 576 -3.90 -16.07 -1.66
CA ARG A 576 -4.84 -15.90 -0.56
C ARG A 576 -6.28 -15.97 -1.05
N ALA A 577 -7.16 -16.63 -0.29
CA ALA A 577 -8.60 -16.68 -0.60
C ALA A 577 -8.90 -17.18 -2.04
N CYS A 578 -8.14 -18.18 -2.48
CA CYS A 578 -8.27 -18.78 -3.81
C CYS A 578 -9.14 -20.04 -3.87
N LYS A 579 -9.77 -20.41 -2.74
CA LYS A 579 -10.58 -21.64 -2.57
C LYS A 579 -9.80 -22.93 -2.80
N LEU A 580 -8.49 -22.92 -2.52
CA LEU A 580 -7.65 -24.12 -2.62
C LEU A 580 -8.03 -25.11 -1.51
N LYS A 581 -8.19 -26.38 -1.86
CA LYS A 581 -8.50 -27.46 -0.90
C LYS A 581 -7.27 -28.14 -0.32
N GLN A 582 -6.14 -28.03 -1.00
CA GLN A 582 -4.88 -28.67 -0.63
C GLN A 582 -3.73 -27.69 -0.87
N VAL A 583 -2.65 -27.85 -0.10
CA VAL A 583 -1.38 -27.18 -0.39
C VAL A 583 -0.80 -27.77 -1.68
N PRO A 584 -0.09 -26.97 -2.50
CA PRO A 584 0.68 -27.52 -3.60
C PRO A 584 1.62 -28.65 -3.14
N ASP A 585 1.87 -29.62 -4.02
CA ASP A 585 2.78 -30.73 -3.74
C ASP A 585 4.12 -30.23 -3.11
N PRO A 586 4.43 -30.63 -1.87
CA PRO A 586 5.65 -30.20 -1.19
C PRO A 586 6.93 -30.50 -1.97
N ALA A 587 6.97 -31.57 -2.78
CA ALA A 587 8.13 -31.89 -3.60
C ALA A 587 8.45 -30.78 -4.63
N LYS A 588 7.40 -30.09 -5.12
CA LYS A 588 7.53 -28.98 -6.06
C LYS A 588 7.86 -27.65 -5.38
N LEU A 589 7.63 -27.54 -4.08
CA LEU A 589 7.95 -26.36 -3.28
C LEU A 589 9.36 -26.42 -2.68
N GLN A 590 10.04 -27.56 -2.73
CA GLN A 590 11.39 -27.73 -2.19
C GLN A 590 12.44 -26.95 -2.98
N THR A 591 13.60 -26.72 -2.35
CA THR A 591 14.71 -25.94 -2.92
C THR A 591 15.21 -26.48 -4.27
N SER A 592 15.05 -27.78 -4.54
CA SER A 592 15.40 -28.41 -5.82
C SER A 592 14.49 -28.00 -6.97
N ALA A 593 13.24 -27.66 -6.69
CA ALA A 593 12.21 -27.31 -7.68
C ALA A 593 11.93 -25.79 -7.73
N MET A 594 11.94 -25.11 -6.58
CA MET A 594 11.75 -23.66 -6.46
C MET A 594 12.85 -23.02 -5.60
N PRO A 595 14.09 -22.87 -6.11
CA PRO A 595 15.23 -22.42 -5.32
C PRO A 595 15.14 -20.98 -4.81
N ARG A 596 14.30 -20.15 -5.44
CA ARG A 596 14.18 -18.72 -5.14
C ARG A 596 12.94 -18.34 -4.34
N LEU A 597 12.00 -19.26 -4.09
CA LEU A 597 10.75 -18.92 -3.43
C LEU A 597 10.99 -18.58 -1.96
N ILE A 598 10.73 -17.34 -1.56
CA ILE A 598 10.96 -16.88 -0.18
C ILE A 598 9.64 -16.68 0.56
N HIS A 599 8.60 -16.22 -0.16
CA HIS A 599 7.30 -15.90 0.40
C HIS A 599 6.19 -16.67 -0.31
N LEU A 600 5.42 -17.44 0.47
CA LEU A 600 4.24 -18.17 0.04
C LEU A 600 3.06 -17.79 0.92
N ASP A 601 2.05 -17.12 0.36
CA ASP A 601 0.79 -16.82 1.05
C ASP A 601 -0.33 -17.74 0.55
N LEU A 602 -0.78 -18.64 1.42
CA LEU A 602 -1.91 -19.55 1.21
C LEU A 602 -3.02 -19.28 2.25
N ALA A 603 -3.06 -18.09 2.85
CA ALA A 603 -4.04 -17.74 3.84
C ALA A 603 -5.47 -17.74 3.28
N ASP A 604 -6.44 -17.92 4.17
CA ASP A 604 -7.88 -17.80 3.90
C ASP A 604 -8.37 -18.73 2.76
N ASN A 605 -7.71 -19.88 2.55
CA ASN A 605 -8.15 -20.94 1.64
C ASN A 605 -8.97 -22.03 2.38
N ASP A 606 -9.37 -23.08 1.66
CA ASP A 606 -10.15 -24.21 2.18
C ASP A 606 -9.27 -25.43 2.51
N ILE A 607 -7.99 -25.23 2.82
CA ILE A 607 -7.00 -26.31 2.99
C ILE A 607 -7.31 -27.14 4.24
N ASP A 608 -7.62 -28.42 4.05
CA ASP A 608 -8.13 -29.33 5.10
C ASP A 608 -7.03 -30.04 5.90
N SER A 609 -5.86 -30.21 5.31
CA SER A 609 -4.74 -30.95 5.86
C SER A 609 -3.41 -30.38 5.36
N LEU A 610 -2.37 -30.50 6.19
CA LEU A 610 -1.02 -30.06 5.86
C LEU A 610 -0.08 -31.28 5.84
N PRO A 611 0.57 -31.57 4.69
CA PRO A 611 1.55 -32.64 4.60
C PRO A 611 2.80 -32.33 5.44
N ALA A 612 3.38 -33.35 6.08
CA ALA A 612 4.57 -33.18 6.93
C ALA A 612 5.81 -32.77 6.13
N GLU A 613 5.86 -33.20 4.86
CA GLU A 613 6.90 -32.93 3.87
C GLU A 613 7.05 -31.43 3.58
N LEU A 614 6.02 -30.63 3.82
CA LEU A 614 6.11 -29.17 3.73
C LEU A 614 7.14 -28.60 4.72
N GLY A 615 7.40 -29.29 5.84
CA GLY A 615 8.45 -28.96 6.81
C GLY A 615 9.88 -29.05 6.25
N LEU A 616 10.08 -29.66 5.07
CA LEU A 616 11.37 -29.69 4.37
C LEU A 616 11.66 -28.40 3.59
N CYS A 617 10.66 -27.53 3.38
CA CYS A 617 10.78 -26.26 2.67
C CYS A 617 11.42 -25.17 3.55
N THR A 618 12.64 -25.42 4.02
CA THR A 618 13.40 -24.55 4.96
C THR A 618 13.78 -23.17 4.42
N HIS A 619 13.83 -23.03 3.09
CA HIS A 619 14.23 -21.80 2.43
C HIS A 619 13.12 -20.72 2.45
N LEU A 620 11.87 -21.12 2.75
CA LEU A 620 10.74 -20.20 2.92
C LEU A 620 10.94 -19.35 4.18
N LYS A 621 11.04 -18.03 4.02
CA LYS A 621 11.08 -17.08 5.14
C LYS A 621 9.68 -16.70 5.63
N SER A 622 8.69 -16.77 4.73
CA SER A 622 7.29 -16.49 5.04
C SER A 622 6.38 -17.52 4.40
N LEU A 623 5.64 -18.22 5.25
CA LEU A 623 4.58 -19.15 4.91
C LEU A 623 3.34 -18.73 5.69
N GLN A 624 2.35 -18.18 5.00
CA GLN A 624 1.08 -17.77 5.59
C GLN A 624 0.03 -18.85 5.36
N LEU A 625 -0.47 -19.43 6.45
CA LEU A 625 -1.47 -20.51 6.42
C LEU A 625 -2.68 -20.19 7.30
N SER A 626 -2.77 -18.97 7.83
CA SER A 626 -3.90 -18.52 8.65
C SER A 626 -5.21 -18.58 7.88
N GLY A 627 -6.32 -18.89 8.55
CA GLY A 627 -7.66 -18.84 7.92
C GLY A 627 -8.05 -20.07 7.10
N ASN A 628 -7.24 -21.13 7.12
CA ASN A 628 -7.55 -22.43 6.52
C ASN A 628 -8.39 -23.36 7.43
N THR A 629 -8.84 -24.49 6.90
CA THR A 629 -9.76 -25.42 7.59
C THR A 629 -9.05 -26.52 8.38
N PHE A 630 -7.74 -26.76 8.15
CA PHE A 630 -6.95 -27.72 8.89
C PHE A 630 -6.92 -27.41 10.40
N ARG A 631 -6.95 -28.47 11.22
CA ARG A 631 -6.89 -28.36 12.69
C ARG A 631 -5.48 -28.56 13.26
N ILE A 632 -4.60 -29.16 12.45
CA ILE A 632 -3.25 -29.57 12.83
C ILE A 632 -2.29 -29.05 11.75
N PRO A 633 -1.23 -28.31 12.12
CA PRO A 633 -0.92 -27.69 13.42
C PRO A 633 -2.05 -26.85 14.02
N ARG A 634 -2.10 -26.80 15.36
CA ARG A 634 -3.06 -25.95 16.09
C ARG A 634 -2.86 -24.48 15.67
N PRO A 635 -3.92 -23.65 15.64
CA PRO A 635 -3.79 -22.23 15.29
C PRO A 635 -2.73 -21.47 16.10
N ALA A 636 -2.50 -21.84 17.36
CA ALA A 636 -1.45 -21.23 18.19
C ALA A 636 -0.02 -21.51 17.68
N VAL A 637 0.22 -22.64 17.01
CA VAL A 637 1.51 -22.93 16.36
C VAL A 637 1.63 -22.13 15.07
N VAL A 638 0.55 -22.03 14.30
CA VAL A 638 0.49 -21.19 13.09
C VAL A 638 0.76 -19.71 13.40
N ALA A 639 0.21 -19.22 14.52
CA ALA A 639 0.40 -17.83 14.97
C ALA A 639 1.84 -17.49 15.41
N LYS A 640 2.67 -18.50 15.74
CA LYS A 640 4.09 -18.29 16.06
C LYS A 640 4.95 -18.01 14.83
N GLY A 641 4.37 -18.09 13.62
CA GLY A 641 5.03 -17.78 12.38
C GLY A 641 5.69 -18.98 11.70
N THR A 642 6.37 -18.69 10.59
CA THR A 642 6.82 -19.69 9.61
C THR A 642 7.79 -20.72 10.16
N SER A 643 8.77 -20.30 10.97
CA SER A 643 9.76 -21.21 11.56
C SER A 643 9.09 -22.28 12.43
N ALA A 644 8.15 -21.88 13.29
CA ALA A 644 7.42 -22.78 14.17
C ALA A 644 6.52 -23.77 13.41
N ILE A 645 5.91 -23.33 12.31
CA ILE A 645 5.10 -24.19 11.44
C ILE A 645 5.98 -25.25 10.78
N LEU A 646 7.09 -24.85 10.17
CA LEU A 646 7.99 -25.75 9.45
C LEU A 646 8.65 -26.75 10.40
N GLU A 647 9.06 -26.30 11.59
CA GLU A 647 9.61 -27.16 12.64
C GLU A 647 8.58 -28.18 13.13
N TYR A 648 7.34 -27.73 13.37
CA TYR A 648 6.25 -28.61 13.78
C TYR A 648 5.98 -29.71 12.73
N LEU A 649 5.88 -29.33 11.46
CA LEU A 649 5.64 -30.29 10.38
C LEU A 649 6.82 -31.26 10.20
N ARG A 650 8.06 -30.76 10.32
CA ARG A 650 9.25 -31.62 10.27
C ARG A 650 9.30 -32.65 11.39
N SER A 651 8.86 -32.28 12.60
CA SER A 651 8.81 -33.22 13.74
C SER A 651 7.81 -34.38 13.55
N ARG A 652 6.95 -34.30 12.53
CA ARG A 652 5.95 -35.32 12.19
C ARG A 652 6.37 -36.24 11.04
N LEU A 653 7.52 -36.00 10.42
CA LEU A 653 8.05 -36.90 9.40
C LEU A 653 8.41 -38.24 10.05
N PRO A 654 8.07 -39.38 9.43
CA PRO A 654 8.51 -40.68 9.90
C PRO A 654 10.05 -40.72 9.90
N SER A 655 10.61 -41.11 11.04
CA SER A 655 12.06 -41.24 11.28
C SER A 655 12.70 -42.34 10.45
#